data_AF-A0A5C3NWC2-F1
#
_entry.id   AF-A0A5C3NWC2-F1
#
_cell.length_a   1.000
_cell.length_b   1.000
_cell.length_c   1.000
_cell.angle_alpha   90.00
_cell.angle_beta   90.00
_cell.angle_gamma   90.00
#
_symmetry.space_group_name_H-M   'P 1'
#
loop_
_entity.id
_entity.type
_entity.pdbx_description
1 polymer ?
#
loop_
_entity_poly.entity_id
_entity_poly.type
_entity_poly.pdbx_seq_one_letter_code
_entity_poly.pdbx_strand_id
1 'polypeptide(L)'
;MPRTKLPSLAAARRLNVASTSLAPSSLENVPAPPPDVVRYAKRRQKKAERDERHDITLALTEVKQYMGGFTRPQDLRASSWYPGGHYIEQRRTFEPPHEDAYHSRTVYLLEGRYPTVYGHGRQDTYHRSLGVCVEGDLPRVVELANSPQAGHDLIEAMDNARWPWDKPRRPKRVRWWEDGEEPTQLRRQALHGETPDVQEQPTRQPKPRSVPTELLSLGPTLKDTPQIRAFHTSAAARTPNEDDHNSFERRRRDLPASSWSRPPRPSQDADDHTVPTYYVERKKQRDSISERKEEEGGLMAELNAGVLSEGLAAETRAREEKIPVEVRLPDGTVAHPSGFEPPTAETEFHPVAAKIPTEEHALLSTVKQSWDEREFVQGGADPIEHDPEHEAEWIKRMVADGSAGLVTGVRDINPESSKGASSQSQSSHTSAKERSNITTSAWDTPSRSSHSDPDEVIPTFYIERKKQRDEISQRKEEEGSLMAELNAGVLSEGLAAHTRVREEKIPVEVRLADGTIAHPSGFEPPTAETDFHPIAAKSGDVPKQPWIEVLGKKPSDSRGFHTSAVARAQEVTLTPLQRTLKEEGLLEPNETSAADPALQRRAAYLPTLPSAPFWRPLLTVTLATRPLANSLERLSSGLERGLPYFAAIEDEDRKEFASYNSRMRNMQLNRMQALTRGIAQRLAGAYGGFIGIRFGAGEKGRGMEGEGLADPIPREKRVVKVGVGEWYPFKEEVKERFLRDAEAGGYADAIEVFGVDEWGRRTDGKEWAGERERRNREVSFEELVESEGAELEQDID
;
A
#
# COMPACT_ATOMS: atom_id res chain seq x y z
N MET A 1 12.57 -47.07 53.41
CA MET A 1 13.61 -46.34 52.66
C MET A 1 13.00 -45.70 51.41
N PRO A 2 12.85 -44.38 51.36
CA PRO A 2 12.62 -43.65 50.12
C PRO A 2 13.90 -42.92 49.68
N ARG A 3 14.24 -43.03 48.38
CA ARG A 3 15.36 -42.31 47.76
C ARG A 3 14.96 -40.86 47.47
N THR A 4 15.48 -39.94 48.26
CA THR A 4 15.48 -38.50 47.98
C THR A 4 16.43 -38.21 46.81
N LYS A 5 15.89 -37.69 45.70
CA LYS A 5 16.69 -37.08 44.63
C LYS A 5 16.87 -35.60 44.96
N LEU A 6 18.11 -35.21 45.27
CA LEU A 6 18.53 -33.81 45.36
C LEU A 6 18.58 -33.20 43.96
N PRO A 7 18.12 -31.95 43.75
CA PRO A 7 18.34 -31.25 42.50
C PRO A 7 19.79 -30.71 42.45
N SER A 8 20.49 -31.01 41.36
CA SER A 8 21.81 -30.43 41.08
C SER A 8 21.66 -28.94 40.79
N LEU A 9 22.15 -28.11 41.70
CA LEU A 9 22.43 -26.70 41.44
C LEU A 9 23.57 -26.61 40.41
N ALA A 10 23.22 -26.44 39.14
CA ALA A 10 24.17 -26.02 38.13
C ALA A 10 24.54 -24.56 38.43
N ALA A 11 25.74 -24.37 38.96
CA ALA A 11 26.36 -23.06 39.14
C ALA A 11 26.47 -22.37 37.76
N ALA A 12 25.56 -21.44 37.50
CA ALA A 12 25.67 -20.50 36.40
C ALA A 12 26.87 -19.58 36.69
N ARG A 13 28.03 -19.96 36.16
CA ARG A 13 29.25 -19.18 36.16
C ARG A 13 28.99 -17.94 35.29
N ARG A 14 28.51 -16.86 35.91
CA ARG A 14 28.44 -15.53 35.29
C ARG A 14 29.88 -15.10 34.97
N LEU A 15 30.29 -15.29 33.72
CA LEU A 15 31.44 -14.62 33.16
C LEU A 15 31.06 -13.14 32.98
N ASN A 16 31.19 -12.37 34.07
CA ASN A 16 31.40 -10.94 33.95
C ASN A 16 32.76 -10.76 33.28
N VAL A 17 32.76 -10.65 31.95
CA VAL A 17 33.91 -10.12 31.20
C VAL A 17 33.95 -8.63 31.52
N ALA A 18 34.52 -8.31 32.69
CA ALA A 18 35.03 -6.99 32.94
C ALA A 18 36.12 -6.77 31.88
N SER A 19 35.94 -5.71 31.08
CA SER A 19 36.87 -5.17 30.09
C SER A 19 38.14 -4.72 30.79
N THR A 20 38.93 -5.69 31.23
CA THR A 20 40.26 -5.47 31.77
C THR A 20 41.14 -5.24 30.55
N SER A 21 41.63 -4.01 30.38
CA SER A 21 42.54 -3.58 29.32
C SER A 21 43.92 -4.25 29.45
N LEU A 22 43.95 -5.58 29.33
CA LEU A 22 45.17 -6.37 29.28
C LEU A 22 45.87 -6.11 27.95
N ALA A 23 47.18 -5.89 28.04
CA ALA A 23 48.04 -5.46 26.95
C ALA A 23 47.89 -6.33 25.68
N PRO A 24 47.94 -5.73 24.48
CA PRO A 24 47.59 -6.36 23.19
C PRO A 24 48.61 -7.40 22.66
N SER A 25 49.44 -8.03 23.50
CA SER A 25 50.69 -8.67 23.03
C SER A 25 50.63 -10.17 22.70
N SER A 26 49.48 -10.83 22.50
CA SER A 26 49.48 -12.26 22.12
C SER A 26 48.25 -12.83 21.38
N LEU A 27 47.36 -12.00 20.81
CA LEU A 27 46.15 -12.48 20.10
C LEU A 27 46.38 -12.94 18.65
N GLU A 28 47.62 -12.97 18.16
CA GLU A 28 47.95 -13.19 16.73
C GLU A 28 47.70 -14.62 16.19
N ASN A 29 47.19 -15.56 17.00
CA ASN A 29 47.04 -16.97 16.59
C ASN A 29 45.66 -17.60 16.88
N VAL A 30 44.57 -16.82 16.94
CA VAL A 30 43.23 -17.42 16.97
C VAL A 30 42.83 -17.80 15.54
N PRO A 31 42.57 -19.09 15.22
CA PRO A 31 42.14 -19.49 13.89
C PRO A 31 40.82 -18.80 13.54
N ALA A 32 40.71 -18.30 12.30
CA ALA A 32 39.51 -17.63 11.83
C ALA A 32 38.27 -18.53 12.04
N PRO A 33 37.15 -17.99 12.52
CA PRO A 33 35.94 -18.78 12.71
C PRO A 33 35.48 -19.40 11.38
N PRO A 34 34.86 -20.60 11.40
CA PRO A 34 34.31 -21.22 10.20
C PRO A 34 33.36 -20.27 9.45
N PRO A 35 33.33 -20.28 8.10
CA PRO A 35 32.52 -19.34 7.31
C PRO A 35 31.02 -19.41 7.64
N ASP A 36 30.52 -20.59 8.02
CA ASP A 36 29.14 -20.76 8.45
C ASP A 36 28.84 -20.00 9.74
N VAL A 37 29.77 -19.99 10.70
CA VAL A 37 29.62 -19.24 11.96
C VAL A 37 29.55 -17.74 11.68
N VAL A 38 30.39 -17.24 10.77
CA VAL A 38 30.36 -15.83 10.35
C VAL A 38 29.03 -15.50 9.66
N ARG A 39 28.51 -16.39 8.80
CA ARG A 39 27.22 -16.19 8.13
C ARG A 39 26.05 -16.19 9.12
N TYR A 40 26.02 -17.13 10.07
CA TYR A 40 24.99 -17.17 11.12
C TYR A 40 25.07 -15.95 12.03
N ALA A 41 26.29 -15.49 12.34
CA ALA A 41 26.49 -14.29 13.13
C ALA A 41 25.90 -13.07 12.42
N LYS A 42 26.32 -12.81 11.17
CA LYS A 42 25.76 -11.72 10.35
C LYS A 42 24.23 -11.76 10.27
N ARG A 43 23.63 -12.96 10.12
CA ARG A 43 22.16 -13.12 10.14
C ARG A 43 21.54 -12.77 11.49
N ARG A 44 22.17 -13.13 12.60
CA ARG A 44 21.70 -12.78 13.95
C ARG A 44 21.82 -11.29 14.23
N GLN A 45 22.91 -10.65 13.81
CA GLN A 45 23.09 -9.20 13.89
C GLN A 45 22.00 -8.46 13.08
N LYS A 46 21.80 -8.84 11.81
CA LYS A 46 20.73 -8.32 10.94
C LYS A 46 19.34 -8.52 11.57
N LYS A 47 19.10 -9.67 12.20
CA LYS A 47 17.84 -9.95 12.91
C LYS A 47 17.67 -9.05 14.14
N ALA A 48 18.70 -8.84 14.94
CA ALA A 48 18.63 -8.00 16.13
C ALA A 48 18.26 -6.55 15.76
N GLU A 49 18.88 -6.01 14.71
CA GLU A 49 18.53 -4.69 14.18
C GLU A 49 17.08 -4.64 13.65
N ARG A 50 16.65 -5.69 12.93
CA ARG A 50 15.28 -5.80 12.42
C ARG A 50 14.26 -5.82 13.55
N ASP A 51 14.54 -6.55 14.63
CA ASP A 51 13.67 -6.63 15.81
C ASP A 51 13.58 -5.24 16.50
N GLU A 52 14.70 -4.49 16.61
CA GLU A 52 14.71 -3.11 17.12
C GLU A 52 13.89 -2.15 16.23
N ARG A 53 14.09 -2.19 14.90
CA ARG A 53 13.29 -1.44 13.93
C ARG A 53 11.79 -1.76 14.05
N HIS A 54 11.45 -3.03 14.24
CA HIS A 54 10.06 -3.45 14.40
C HIS A 54 9.42 -2.81 15.63
N ASP A 55 10.11 -2.82 16.76
CA ASP A 55 9.62 -2.25 18.01
C ASP A 55 9.48 -0.72 17.93
N ILE A 56 10.43 -0.03 17.29
CA ILE A 56 10.32 1.41 17.01
C ILE A 56 9.12 1.71 16.11
N THR A 57 8.94 0.94 15.05
CA THR A 57 7.81 1.10 14.11
C THR A 57 6.49 0.89 14.83
N LEU A 58 6.41 -0.14 15.67
CA LEU A 58 5.24 -0.48 16.47
C LEU A 58 4.92 0.63 17.48
N ALA A 59 5.95 1.15 18.14
CA ALA A 59 5.85 2.30 19.02
C ALA A 59 5.27 3.54 18.30
N LEU A 60 5.72 3.85 17.08
CA LEU A 60 5.25 5.01 16.32
C LEU A 60 3.90 4.80 15.62
N THR A 61 3.45 3.56 15.48
CA THR A 61 2.17 3.26 14.83
C THR A 61 1.05 3.43 15.85
N GLU A 62 0.00 4.15 15.46
CA GLU A 62 -1.17 4.27 16.32
C GLU A 62 -1.76 2.91 16.67
N VAL A 63 -2.08 2.73 17.95
CA VAL A 63 -2.65 1.48 18.42
C VAL A 63 -4.07 1.36 17.88
N LYS A 64 -4.35 0.25 17.20
CA LYS A 64 -5.69 -0.04 16.71
C LYS A 64 -6.67 -0.10 17.88
N GLN A 65 -7.56 0.88 17.96
CA GLN A 65 -8.69 0.87 18.88
C GLN A 65 -9.71 -0.17 18.39
N TYR A 66 -10.07 -1.10 19.26
CA TYR A 66 -11.18 -2.02 19.02
C TYR A 66 -12.50 -1.41 19.50
N MET A 67 -13.62 -1.96 19.02
CA MET A 67 -14.96 -1.55 19.46
C MET A 67 -15.02 -1.55 20.99
N GLY A 68 -15.39 -0.42 21.59
CA GLY A 68 -15.41 -0.22 23.05
C GLY A 68 -14.17 0.46 23.64
N GLY A 69 -13.26 1.02 22.82
CA GLY A 69 -12.13 1.82 23.30
C GLY A 69 -10.96 1.00 23.88
N PHE A 70 -11.10 -0.32 23.96
CA PHE A 70 -10.01 -1.20 24.40
C PHE A 70 -8.95 -1.35 23.32
N THR A 71 -7.69 -1.18 23.72
CA THR A 71 -6.53 -1.50 22.90
C THR A 71 -5.96 -2.86 23.30
N ARG A 72 -5.71 -3.74 22.34
CA ARG A 72 -4.98 -4.99 22.62
C ARG A 72 -3.51 -4.64 22.94
N PRO A 73 -2.96 -5.10 24.08
CA PRO A 73 -1.53 -4.98 24.34
C PRO A 73 -0.73 -5.59 23.19
N GLN A 74 0.28 -4.87 22.74
CA GLN A 74 1.18 -5.35 21.70
C GLN A 74 2.48 -5.82 22.35
N ASP A 75 2.88 -7.06 22.07
CA ASP A 75 4.12 -7.61 22.57
C ASP A 75 5.30 -7.06 21.77
N LEU A 76 6.24 -6.43 22.47
CA LEU A 76 7.50 -5.96 21.89
C LEU A 76 8.43 -7.15 21.60
N ARG A 77 9.15 -7.14 20.48
CA ARG A 77 10.13 -8.19 20.16
C ARG A 77 11.29 -8.21 21.13
N ALA A 78 11.71 -7.04 21.62
CA ALA A 78 12.67 -6.89 22.71
C ALA A 78 12.29 -7.72 23.94
N SER A 79 10.98 -7.88 24.22
CA SER A 79 10.53 -8.66 25.37
C SER A 79 10.88 -10.15 25.30
N SER A 80 11.10 -10.68 24.10
CA SER A 80 11.56 -12.07 23.92
C SER A 80 12.97 -12.30 24.47
N TRP A 81 13.73 -11.22 24.66
CA TRP A 81 15.08 -11.21 25.23
C TRP A 81 15.11 -10.84 26.72
N TYR A 82 13.98 -10.56 27.37
CA TYR A 82 13.93 -10.34 28.82
C TYR A 82 14.18 -11.64 29.60
N PRO A 83 14.58 -11.57 30.89
CA PRO A 83 14.62 -12.75 31.76
C PRO A 83 13.28 -13.50 31.76
N GLY A 84 13.29 -14.79 31.38
CA GLY A 84 12.08 -15.60 31.18
C GLY A 84 11.41 -15.42 29.81
N GLY A 85 11.96 -14.57 28.95
CA GLY A 85 11.53 -14.39 27.58
C GLY A 85 11.84 -15.62 26.70
N HIS A 86 11.03 -15.80 25.67
CA HIS A 86 11.02 -16.96 24.80
C HIS A 86 12.41 -17.33 24.21
N TYR A 87 13.24 -16.33 23.87
CA TYR A 87 14.55 -16.58 23.28
C TYR A 87 15.59 -17.05 24.30
N ILE A 88 15.49 -16.58 25.55
CA ILE A 88 16.34 -17.07 26.64
C ILE A 88 15.96 -18.52 26.99
N GLU A 89 14.66 -18.84 27.04
CA GLU A 89 14.19 -20.22 27.29
C GLU A 89 14.69 -21.19 26.21
N GLN A 90 14.71 -20.76 24.96
CA GLN A 90 15.26 -21.53 23.83
C GLN A 90 16.79 -21.52 23.75
N ARG A 91 17.47 -20.88 24.70
CA ARG A 91 18.94 -20.73 24.72
C ARG A 91 19.48 -20.11 23.42
N ARG A 92 18.71 -19.23 22.79
CA ARG A 92 19.20 -18.48 21.62
C ARG A 92 20.25 -17.50 22.08
N THR A 93 21.38 -17.47 21.38
CA THR A 93 22.43 -16.50 21.62
C THR A 93 22.01 -15.16 21.02
N PHE A 94 21.97 -14.13 21.87
CA PHE A 94 21.83 -12.75 21.42
C PHE A 94 23.13 -12.30 20.76
N GLU A 95 23.05 -11.70 19.58
CA GLU A 95 24.17 -10.99 18.97
C GLU A 95 23.81 -9.53 18.78
N PRO A 96 24.68 -8.60 19.19
CA PRO A 96 24.42 -7.18 19.02
C PRO A 96 24.39 -6.81 17.53
N PRO A 97 23.58 -5.81 17.12
CA PRO A 97 23.64 -5.25 15.78
C PRO A 97 25.04 -4.73 15.42
N HIS A 98 25.28 -4.55 14.13
CA HIS A 98 26.54 -3.99 13.64
C HIS A 98 26.73 -2.56 14.16
N GLU A 99 27.98 -2.14 14.43
CA GLU A 99 28.28 -0.78 14.92
C GLU A 99 27.78 0.30 13.96
N ASP A 100 27.83 0.03 12.65
CA ASP A 100 27.33 0.95 11.61
C ASP A 100 25.82 1.27 11.71
N ALA A 101 25.04 0.44 12.41
CA ALA A 101 23.62 0.69 12.65
C ALA A 101 23.40 1.87 13.62
N TYR A 102 24.43 2.27 14.36
CA TYR A 102 24.36 3.34 15.37
C TYR A 102 25.08 4.62 14.93
N HIS A 103 25.37 4.75 13.63
CA HIS A 103 25.76 6.01 13.02
C HIS A 103 24.53 6.81 12.59
N SER A 104 24.66 8.14 12.62
CA SER A 104 23.58 9.04 12.23
C SER A 104 23.22 8.86 10.76
N ARG A 105 21.92 8.67 10.51
CA ARG A 105 21.34 8.44 9.18
C ARG A 105 20.37 9.55 8.84
N THR A 106 20.37 9.95 7.58
CA THR A 106 19.46 10.96 7.04
C THR A 106 18.41 10.28 6.18
N VAL A 107 17.15 10.44 6.57
CA VAL A 107 15.99 10.15 5.72
C VAL A 107 15.78 11.36 4.82
N TYR A 108 15.68 11.16 3.52
CA TYR A 108 15.49 12.23 2.56
C TYR A 108 14.26 11.99 1.70
N LEU A 109 13.57 13.09 1.36
CA LEU A 109 12.49 13.14 0.39
C LEU A 109 12.95 14.00 -0.79
N LEU A 110 13.31 13.35 -1.91
CA LEU A 110 13.62 14.04 -3.16
C LEU A 110 12.34 14.27 -3.96
N GLU A 111 12.21 15.45 -4.56
CA GLU A 111 11.15 15.77 -5.51
C GLU A 111 11.77 16.16 -6.85
N GLY A 112 11.21 15.62 -7.95
CA GLY A 112 11.60 15.98 -9.30
C GLY A 112 11.25 17.44 -9.60
N ARG A 113 12.12 18.15 -10.34
CA ARG A 113 11.92 19.55 -10.76
C ARG A 113 10.75 19.71 -11.71
N TYR A 114 10.49 18.68 -12.53
CA TYR A 114 9.44 18.69 -13.54
C TYR A 114 8.47 17.52 -13.32
N PRO A 115 7.19 17.68 -13.68
CA PRO A 115 6.21 16.60 -13.54
C PRO A 115 6.49 15.46 -14.53
N THR A 116 6.32 14.23 -14.06
CA THR A 116 6.48 13.00 -14.82
C THR A 116 5.14 12.57 -15.44
N VAL A 117 5.19 12.13 -16.70
CA VAL A 117 4.03 11.66 -17.46
C VAL A 117 3.88 10.15 -17.30
N TYR A 118 2.79 9.69 -16.68
CA TYR A 118 2.55 8.26 -16.40
C TYR A 118 1.67 7.55 -17.44
N GLY A 119 1.36 8.21 -18.56
CA GLY A 119 0.52 7.67 -19.62
C GLY A 119 -0.96 8.07 -19.53
N HIS A 120 -1.81 7.40 -20.31
CA HIS A 120 -3.23 7.77 -20.44
C HIS A 120 -4.00 7.48 -19.14
N GLY A 121 -4.80 8.45 -18.68
CA GLY A 121 -5.69 8.32 -17.53
C GLY A 121 -5.04 8.60 -16.16
N ARG A 122 -3.72 8.81 -16.11
CA ARG A 122 -3.04 9.27 -14.90
C ARG A 122 -2.71 10.75 -15.02
N GLN A 123 -2.87 11.48 -13.92
CA GLN A 123 -2.39 12.85 -13.86
C GLN A 123 -0.87 12.87 -13.92
N ASP A 124 -0.34 13.94 -14.51
CA ASP A 124 1.08 14.22 -14.42
C ASP A 124 1.38 14.58 -12.96
N THR A 125 2.48 14.10 -12.39
CA THR A 125 2.82 14.39 -10.98
C THR A 125 4.30 14.61 -10.82
N TYR A 126 4.72 15.44 -9.87
CA TYR A 126 6.12 15.48 -9.48
C TYR A 126 6.49 14.13 -8.85
N HIS A 127 7.40 13.40 -9.49
CA HIS A 127 7.88 12.16 -8.92
C HIS A 127 8.63 12.45 -7.62
N ARG A 128 8.42 11.60 -6.62
CA ARG A 128 9.09 11.73 -5.32
C ARG A 128 9.77 10.43 -4.98
N SER A 129 10.99 10.54 -4.48
CA SER A 129 11.79 9.40 -4.04
C SER A 129 12.12 9.60 -2.58
N LEU A 130 11.79 8.60 -1.76
CA LEU A 130 12.10 8.56 -0.34
C LEU A 130 13.21 7.53 -0.14
N GLY A 131 14.19 7.85 0.71
CA GLY A 131 15.28 6.94 1.01
C GLY A 131 16.05 7.31 2.26
N VAL A 132 17.04 6.47 2.59
CA VAL A 132 17.94 6.65 3.75
C VAL A 132 19.39 6.62 3.26
N CYS A 133 20.22 7.52 3.79
CA CYS A 133 21.66 7.51 3.59
C CYS A 133 22.40 7.85 4.88
N VAL A 134 23.72 7.77 4.90
CA VAL A 134 24.51 8.36 6.00
C VAL A 134 24.43 9.87 5.94
N GLU A 135 24.50 10.54 7.10
CA GLU A 135 24.45 12.01 7.20
C GLU A 135 25.37 12.74 6.20
N GLY A 136 26.65 12.37 6.13
CA GLY A 136 27.62 13.01 5.24
C GLY A 136 27.44 12.73 3.74
N ASP A 137 26.59 11.78 3.35
CA ASP A 137 26.46 11.32 1.95
C ASP A 137 25.31 11.98 1.19
N LEU A 138 24.46 12.77 1.85
CA LEU A 138 23.28 13.36 1.20
C LEU A 138 23.63 14.15 -0.08
N PRO A 139 24.63 15.06 -0.11
CA PRO A 139 24.95 15.78 -1.34
C PRO A 139 25.33 14.85 -2.50
N ARG A 140 26.03 13.76 -2.19
CA ARG A 140 26.45 12.77 -3.18
C ARG A 140 25.30 11.92 -3.67
N VAL A 141 24.36 11.56 -2.80
CA VAL A 141 23.12 10.86 -3.19
C VAL A 141 22.33 11.73 -4.17
N VAL A 142 22.22 13.05 -3.92
CA VAL A 142 21.56 13.99 -4.83
C VAL A 142 22.33 14.11 -6.16
N GLU A 143 23.67 14.20 -6.12
CA GLU A 143 24.50 14.22 -7.33
C GLU A 143 24.33 12.96 -8.18
N LEU A 144 24.37 11.78 -7.56
CA LEU A 144 24.19 10.51 -8.26
C LEU A 144 22.77 10.30 -8.78
N ALA A 145 21.75 10.74 -8.05
CA ALA A 145 20.37 10.76 -8.54
C ALA A 145 20.23 11.62 -9.81
N ASN A 146 21.06 12.65 -9.94
CA ASN A 146 21.16 13.54 -11.11
C ASN A 146 22.29 13.15 -12.08
N SER A 147 22.68 11.87 -12.11
CA SER A 147 23.74 11.36 -12.97
C SER A 147 23.21 10.28 -13.93
N PRO A 148 23.95 9.92 -15.00
CA PRO A 148 23.60 8.77 -15.84
C PRO A 148 23.70 7.42 -15.09
N GLN A 149 24.28 7.39 -13.89
CA GLN A 149 24.40 6.22 -13.03
C GLN A 149 23.27 6.12 -12.00
N ALA A 150 22.27 6.99 -12.06
CA ALA A 150 21.11 6.93 -11.18
C ALA A 150 20.38 5.58 -11.31
N GLY A 151 19.68 5.17 -10.24
CA GLY A 151 18.84 3.97 -10.28
C GLY A 151 17.79 4.03 -11.40
N HIS A 152 17.39 2.87 -11.90
CA HIS A 152 16.45 2.76 -13.04
C HIS A 152 15.19 3.62 -12.85
N ASP A 153 14.58 3.58 -11.66
CA ASP A 153 13.35 4.32 -11.36
C ASP A 153 13.54 5.84 -11.43
N LEU A 154 14.72 6.32 -11.03
CA LEU A 154 15.08 7.75 -11.09
C LEU A 154 15.32 8.19 -12.53
N ILE A 155 16.01 7.37 -13.33
CA ILE A 155 16.23 7.62 -14.76
C ILE A 155 14.91 7.59 -15.52
N GLU A 156 14.06 6.59 -15.26
CA GLU A 156 12.75 6.49 -15.91
C GLU A 156 11.88 7.72 -15.61
N ALA A 157 11.89 8.21 -14.37
CA ALA A 157 11.17 9.43 -14.03
C ALA A 157 11.71 10.68 -14.74
N MET A 158 13.03 10.77 -14.98
CA MET A 158 13.66 11.83 -15.79
C MET A 158 13.30 11.71 -17.29
N ASP A 159 13.31 10.48 -17.84
CA ASP A 159 12.93 10.21 -19.23
C ASP A 159 11.46 10.57 -19.51
N ASN A 160 10.59 10.27 -18.54
CA ASN A 160 9.16 10.51 -18.61
C ASN A 160 8.78 11.94 -18.16
N ALA A 161 9.74 12.76 -17.71
CA ALA A 161 9.47 14.13 -17.29
C ALA A 161 9.06 15.04 -18.46
N ARG A 162 8.29 16.07 -18.14
CA ARG A 162 7.98 17.16 -19.07
C ARG A 162 9.04 18.26 -18.93
N TRP A 163 10.04 18.21 -19.79
CA TRP A 163 11.13 19.18 -19.77
C TRP A 163 10.70 20.54 -20.34
N PRO A 164 11.37 21.66 -20.00
CA PRO A 164 10.96 22.99 -20.46
C PRO A 164 10.93 23.18 -21.98
N TRP A 165 11.72 22.41 -22.73
CA TRP A 165 11.74 22.42 -24.19
C TRP A 165 10.66 21.52 -24.82
N ASP A 166 9.97 20.69 -24.04
CA ASP A 166 8.81 19.96 -24.53
C ASP A 166 7.68 20.95 -24.81
N LYS A 167 6.92 20.70 -25.89
CA LYS A 167 5.77 21.57 -26.22
C LYS A 167 4.76 21.51 -25.06
N PRO A 168 4.27 22.67 -24.58
CA PRO A 168 3.27 22.69 -23.52
C PRO A 168 2.06 21.86 -23.93
N ARG A 169 1.55 21.04 -23.01
CA ARG A 169 0.38 20.21 -23.27
C ARG A 169 -0.78 21.12 -23.58
N ARG A 170 -1.20 21.12 -24.84
CA ARG A 170 -2.47 21.73 -25.21
C ARG A 170 -3.55 20.86 -24.56
N PRO A 171 -4.40 21.41 -23.67
CA PRO A 171 -5.52 20.65 -23.15
C PRO A 171 -6.30 20.13 -24.36
N LYS A 172 -6.31 18.81 -24.55
CA LYS A 172 -7.16 18.20 -25.57
C LYS A 172 -8.56 18.56 -25.14
N ARG A 173 -9.22 19.45 -25.91
CA ARG A 173 -10.64 19.72 -25.71
C ARG A 173 -11.34 18.38 -25.85
N VAL A 174 -11.79 17.82 -24.73
CA VAL A 174 -12.64 16.63 -24.73
C VAL A 174 -13.90 17.07 -25.43
N ARG A 175 -14.12 16.54 -26.63
CA ARG A 175 -15.34 16.75 -27.35
C ARG A 175 -16.40 15.90 -26.66
N TRP A 176 -17.26 16.55 -25.90
CA TRP A 176 -18.33 15.92 -25.12
C TRP A 176 -19.66 15.86 -25.89
N TRP A 177 -19.66 16.23 -27.18
CA TRP A 177 -20.82 16.27 -28.07
C TRP A 177 -20.55 15.45 -29.34
N GLU A 178 -21.60 14.89 -29.94
CA GLU A 178 -21.49 14.02 -31.11
C GLU A 178 -21.17 14.79 -32.41
N ASP A 179 -20.90 14.04 -33.48
CA ASP A 179 -20.77 14.58 -34.84
C ASP A 179 -22.12 15.08 -35.37
N GLY A 180 -22.32 16.41 -35.29
CA GLY A 180 -23.52 17.10 -35.77
C GLY A 180 -24.20 17.98 -34.73
N GLU A 181 -23.84 17.81 -33.45
CA GLU A 181 -24.41 18.61 -32.35
C GLU A 181 -23.69 19.95 -32.19
N GLU A 182 -24.44 21.02 -31.96
CA GLU A 182 -23.87 22.34 -31.71
C GLU A 182 -23.55 22.50 -30.21
N PRO A 183 -22.27 22.62 -29.80
CA PRO A 183 -21.87 22.65 -28.39
C PRO A 183 -22.44 23.85 -27.61
N THR A 184 -22.76 24.94 -28.30
CA THR A 184 -23.43 26.13 -27.76
C THR A 184 -24.86 25.83 -27.35
N GLN A 185 -25.60 25.05 -28.14
CA GLN A 185 -26.96 24.64 -27.84
C GLN A 185 -27.00 23.70 -26.64
N LEU A 186 -26.13 22.69 -26.63
CA LEU A 186 -26.02 21.76 -25.49
C LEU A 186 -25.61 22.48 -24.19
N ARG A 187 -24.70 23.45 -24.25
CA ARG A 187 -24.36 24.27 -23.08
C ARG A 187 -25.54 25.10 -22.60
N ARG A 188 -26.30 25.69 -23.54
CA ARG A 188 -27.49 26.49 -23.22
C ARG A 188 -28.57 25.59 -22.58
N GLN A 189 -28.82 24.41 -23.13
CA GLN A 189 -29.73 23.41 -22.55
C GLN A 189 -29.30 22.99 -21.14
N ALA A 190 -28.03 22.65 -20.94
CA ALA A 190 -27.49 22.27 -19.64
C ALA A 190 -27.57 23.40 -18.59
N LEU A 191 -27.32 24.66 -19.00
CA LEU A 191 -27.39 25.83 -18.12
C LEU A 191 -28.83 26.23 -17.75
N HIS A 192 -29.78 26.10 -18.66
CA HIS A 192 -31.17 26.49 -18.42
C HIS A 192 -32.01 25.40 -17.76
N GLY A 193 -31.46 24.19 -17.56
CA GLY A 193 -32.20 23.07 -17.00
C GLY A 193 -33.40 22.66 -17.87
N GLU A 194 -33.44 23.14 -19.11
CA GLU A 194 -34.41 22.72 -20.10
C GLU A 194 -34.03 21.30 -20.50
N THR A 195 -34.56 20.32 -19.78
CA THR A 195 -34.70 18.97 -20.32
C THR A 195 -35.37 19.16 -21.67
N PRO A 196 -34.75 18.72 -22.79
CA PRO A 196 -35.39 18.85 -24.08
C PRO A 196 -36.77 18.23 -23.91
N ASP A 197 -37.80 19.06 -24.09
CA ASP A 197 -39.16 18.58 -24.21
C ASP A 197 -39.06 17.61 -25.37
N VAL A 198 -39.04 16.30 -25.06
CA VAL A 198 -39.06 15.25 -26.06
C VAL A 198 -40.46 15.36 -26.63
N GLN A 199 -40.65 16.35 -27.50
CA GLN A 199 -41.70 16.33 -28.48
C GLN A 199 -41.46 15.02 -29.18
N GLU A 200 -42.30 14.03 -28.86
CA GLU A 200 -42.48 12.80 -29.58
C GLU A 200 -42.65 13.21 -31.05
N GLN A 201 -41.53 13.35 -31.77
CA GLN A 201 -41.58 13.47 -33.19
C GLN A 201 -42.19 12.14 -33.63
N PRO A 202 -43.36 12.18 -34.30
CA PRO A 202 -44.04 10.96 -34.72
C PRO A 202 -43.01 10.15 -35.48
N THR A 203 -42.78 8.94 -34.95
CA THR A 203 -41.90 7.89 -35.48
C THR A 203 -41.76 8.02 -36.99
N ARG A 204 -40.72 8.76 -37.41
CA ARG A 204 -40.19 8.59 -38.75
C ARG A 204 -39.62 7.19 -38.71
N GLN A 205 -40.41 6.26 -39.25
CA GLN A 205 -40.02 4.88 -39.39
C GLN A 205 -38.55 4.85 -39.81
N PRO A 206 -37.69 4.13 -39.08
CA PRO A 206 -36.35 3.92 -39.56
C PRO A 206 -36.54 3.28 -40.93
N LYS A 207 -36.20 4.02 -42.00
CA LYS A 207 -35.97 3.38 -43.30
C LYS A 207 -35.06 2.20 -42.96
N PRO A 208 -35.45 0.95 -43.25
CA PRO A 208 -34.53 -0.14 -43.15
C PRO A 208 -33.40 0.23 -44.11
N ARG A 209 -32.30 0.76 -43.56
CA ARG A 209 -31.02 0.67 -44.21
C ARG A 209 -30.79 -0.83 -44.24
N SER A 210 -31.17 -1.43 -45.36
CA SER A 210 -30.58 -2.67 -45.84
C SER A 210 -29.10 -2.55 -45.53
N VAL A 211 -28.64 -3.31 -44.55
CA VAL A 211 -27.22 -3.47 -44.31
C VAL A 211 -26.69 -4.00 -45.64
N PRO A 212 -25.86 -3.24 -46.37
CA PRO A 212 -25.23 -3.79 -47.56
C PRO A 212 -24.30 -4.88 -47.05
N THR A 213 -24.60 -6.13 -47.38
CA THR A 213 -23.75 -7.30 -47.16
C THR A 213 -22.50 -7.28 -48.04
N GLU A 214 -21.95 -6.09 -48.34
CA GLU A 214 -20.76 -5.87 -49.17
C GLU A 214 -19.72 -4.93 -48.52
N LEU A 215 -19.69 -4.83 -47.18
CA LEU A 215 -18.55 -4.23 -46.46
C LEU A 215 -17.60 -5.28 -45.85
N LEU A 216 -17.25 -6.29 -46.66
CA LEU A 216 -16.03 -7.10 -46.51
C LEU A 216 -15.08 -6.91 -47.70
N SER A 217 -15.00 -5.69 -48.24
CA SER A 217 -13.92 -5.28 -49.14
C SER A 217 -13.15 -4.11 -48.52
N LEU A 218 -12.18 -4.45 -47.66
CA LEU A 218 -11.16 -3.53 -47.18
C LEU A 218 -10.21 -3.22 -48.35
N GLY A 219 -10.27 -2.01 -48.90
CA GLY A 219 -9.17 -1.41 -49.65
C GLY A 219 -8.04 -0.98 -48.70
N PRO A 220 -6.75 -1.10 -49.09
CA PRO A 220 -5.64 -1.00 -48.17
C PRO A 220 -5.17 0.46 -48.03
N THR A 221 -5.58 1.14 -46.96
CA THR A 221 -4.82 2.28 -46.43
C THR A 221 -4.92 2.30 -44.91
N LEU A 222 -4.11 1.49 -44.24
CA LEU A 222 -3.60 1.78 -42.90
C LEU A 222 -2.39 0.86 -42.64
N LYS A 223 -1.22 1.52 -42.53
CA LYS A 223 -0.11 1.00 -41.74
C LYS A 223 -0.64 0.91 -40.31
N ASP A 224 -0.94 -0.30 -39.87
CA ASP A 224 -0.78 -0.78 -38.49
C ASP A 224 -1.40 -2.18 -38.42
N THR A 225 -0.55 -3.18 -38.29
CA THR A 225 -0.93 -4.59 -38.18
C THR A 225 -1.45 -4.89 -36.77
N PRO A 226 -2.59 -5.59 -36.61
CA PRO A 226 -3.01 -6.08 -35.29
C PRO A 226 -2.19 -7.31 -34.92
N GLN A 227 -1.28 -7.16 -33.96
CA GLN A 227 -0.59 -8.30 -33.35
C GLN A 227 -1.58 -9.18 -32.57
N ILE A 228 -1.64 -10.45 -32.97
CA ILE A 228 -2.35 -11.54 -32.32
C ILE A 228 -1.75 -11.78 -30.94
N ARG A 229 -2.59 -11.69 -29.89
CA ARG A 229 -2.23 -12.02 -28.51
C ARG A 229 -2.03 -13.53 -28.36
N ALA A 230 -0.77 -13.97 -28.24
CA ALA A 230 -0.43 -15.27 -27.70
C ALA A 230 -0.25 -15.16 -26.17
N PHE A 231 -0.93 -16.02 -25.42
CA PHE A 231 -0.74 -16.14 -23.97
C PHE A 231 0.58 -16.86 -23.68
N HIS A 232 1.53 -16.18 -23.02
CA HIS A 232 2.72 -16.82 -22.48
C HIS A 232 2.73 -16.76 -20.95
N THR A 233 2.89 -17.93 -20.33
CA THR A 233 3.22 -18.13 -18.92
C THR A 233 4.73 -18.05 -18.75
N SER A 234 5.22 -17.08 -18.00
CA SER A 234 6.64 -16.92 -17.67
C SER A 234 7.08 -17.90 -16.57
N ALA A 235 7.77 -18.96 -16.97
CA ALA A 235 8.74 -19.65 -16.13
C ALA A 235 10.13 -19.12 -16.51
N ALA A 236 10.87 -18.60 -15.54
CA ALA A 236 12.22 -18.07 -15.76
C ALA A 236 13.19 -19.22 -16.11
N ALA A 237 13.57 -19.31 -17.39
CA ALA A 237 14.66 -20.15 -17.84
C ALA A 237 15.98 -19.40 -17.56
N ARG A 238 16.80 -19.94 -16.65
CA ARG A 238 18.19 -19.50 -16.47
C ARG A 238 18.98 -19.91 -17.71
N THR A 239 19.78 -18.98 -18.22
CA THR A 239 20.76 -19.22 -19.28
C THR A 239 21.82 -20.23 -18.80
N PRO A 240 22.20 -21.23 -19.62
CA PRO A 240 23.32 -22.09 -19.32
C PRO A 240 24.61 -21.31 -19.65
N ASN A 241 25.34 -20.86 -18.63
CA ASN A 241 26.76 -20.66 -18.78
C ASN A 241 27.44 -22.00 -18.53
N GLU A 242 28.09 -22.49 -19.58
CA GLU A 242 29.04 -23.59 -19.56
C GLU A 242 30.18 -23.21 -18.60
N ASP A 243 30.62 -24.18 -17.78
CA ASP A 243 31.79 -24.17 -16.87
C ASP A 243 31.54 -24.33 -15.35
N ASP A 244 30.53 -25.10 -14.92
CA ASP A 244 30.49 -25.56 -13.52
C ASP A 244 30.00 -27.02 -13.38
N HIS A 245 30.79 -27.95 -13.93
CA HIS A 245 30.59 -29.39 -13.72
C HIS A 245 31.36 -29.87 -12.48
N ASN A 246 30.64 -30.53 -11.56
CA ASN A 246 31.10 -31.49 -10.53
C ASN A 246 31.15 -31.07 -9.04
N SER A 247 30.01 -30.74 -8.41
CA SER A 247 29.93 -30.98 -6.95
C SER A 247 28.56 -31.33 -6.36
N PHE A 248 27.44 -31.09 -7.05
CA PHE A 248 26.11 -31.25 -6.42
C PHE A 248 25.46 -32.64 -6.54
N GLU A 249 25.73 -33.42 -7.59
CA GLU A 249 25.04 -34.71 -7.76
C GLU A 249 25.58 -35.84 -6.87
N ARG A 250 26.85 -35.77 -6.43
CA ARG A 250 27.43 -36.84 -5.58
C ARG A 250 26.93 -36.79 -4.13
N ARG A 251 26.52 -35.63 -3.61
CA ARG A 251 26.07 -35.52 -2.20
C ARG A 251 24.66 -36.05 -1.92
N ARG A 252 23.85 -36.35 -2.94
CA ARG A 252 22.50 -36.92 -2.74
C ARG A 252 22.47 -38.45 -2.58
N ARG A 253 23.57 -39.17 -2.85
CA ARG A 253 23.59 -40.64 -2.76
C ARG A 253 23.96 -41.20 -1.39
N ASP A 254 24.52 -40.39 -0.49
CA ASP A 254 25.08 -40.88 0.78
C ASP A 254 24.25 -40.53 2.03
N LEU A 255 22.98 -40.13 1.87
CA LEU A 255 22.07 -39.95 3.02
C LEU A 255 21.28 -41.24 3.28
N PRO A 256 21.35 -41.82 4.49
CA PRO A 256 20.58 -43.01 4.85
C PRO A 256 19.08 -42.69 4.86
N ALA A 257 18.32 -43.41 4.03
CA ALA A 257 16.89 -43.24 3.85
C ALA A 257 16.09 -43.68 5.10
N SER A 258 15.43 -42.74 5.77
CA SER A 258 14.41 -43.02 6.78
C SER A 258 13.00 -43.08 6.16
N SER A 259 12.38 -44.25 6.22
CA SER A 259 10.95 -44.58 6.40
C SER A 259 9.81 -43.83 5.67
N TRP A 260 10.07 -42.96 4.69
CA TRP A 260 9.02 -42.24 3.94
C TRP A 260 9.13 -42.48 2.42
N SER A 261 9.30 -43.75 2.02
CA SER A 261 9.19 -44.15 0.62
C SER A 261 7.72 -44.14 0.19
N ARG A 262 7.38 -43.29 -0.78
CA ARG A 262 6.10 -43.28 -1.50
C ARG A 262 5.78 -44.70 -2.02
N PRO A 263 4.51 -45.14 -2.01
CA PRO A 263 4.14 -46.41 -2.62
C PRO A 263 4.48 -46.38 -4.12
N PRO A 264 4.89 -47.52 -4.69
CA PRO A 264 5.26 -47.62 -6.11
C PRO A 264 4.06 -47.21 -6.98
N ARG A 265 4.34 -46.36 -7.98
CA ARG A 265 3.37 -46.09 -9.04
C ARG A 265 3.06 -47.42 -9.75
N PRO A 266 1.79 -47.80 -9.91
CA PRO A 266 1.45 -48.95 -10.75
C PRO A 266 1.94 -48.72 -12.18
N SER A 267 2.36 -49.81 -12.83
CA SER A 267 2.98 -49.81 -14.15
C SER A 267 2.11 -49.16 -15.21
N GLN A 268 2.78 -48.48 -16.12
CA GLN A 268 2.26 -47.59 -17.16
C GLN A 268 1.72 -48.37 -18.37
N ASP A 269 0.91 -49.41 -18.12
CA ASP A 269 0.32 -50.30 -19.15
C ASP A 269 -1.22 -50.31 -19.11
N ALA A 270 -1.87 -49.30 -18.51
CA ALA A 270 -3.33 -49.19 -18.51
C ALA A 270 -3.80 -48.36 -19.72
N ASP A 271 -4.60 -48.97 -20.60
CA ASP A 271 -5.17 -48.38 -21.82
C ASP A 271 -5.76 -46.98 -21.59
N ASP A 272 -5.29 -46.00 -22.38
CA ASP A 272 -5.61 -44.56 -22.34
C ASP A 272 -7.11 -44.21 -22.53
N HIS A 273 -7.97 -45.22 -22.72
CA HIS A 273 -9.42 -45.05 -22.91
C HIS A 273 -10.26 -45.34 -21.66
N THR A 274 -9.63 -45.75 -20.56
CA THR A 274 -10.35 -46.13 -19.35
C THR A 274 -10.15 -45.08 -18.26
N VAL A 275 -11.18 -44.26 -18.02
CA VAL A 275 -11.18 -43.30 -16.90
C VAL A 275 -11.06 -44.09 -15.60
N PRO A 276 -9.99 -43.89 -14.79
CA PRO A 276 -9.82 -44.62 -13.54
C PRO A 276 -11.04 -44.49 -12.64
N THR A 277 -11.45 -45.60 -12.01
CA THR A 277 -12.68 -45.70 -11.18
C THR A 277 -12.78 -44.61 -10.11
N TYR A 278 -11.64 -44.16 -9.56
CA TYR A 278 -11.61 -43.08 -8.56
C TYR A 278 -12.10 -41.73 -9.11
N TYR A 279 -11.98 -41.45 -10.41
CA TYR A 279 -12.52 -40.22 -11.00
C TYR A 279 -14.04 -40.27 -11.11
N VAL A 280 -14.62 -41.46 -11.35
CA VAL A 280 -16.07 -41.67 -11.39
C VAL A 280 -16.67 -41.53 -9.99
N GLU A 281 -16.01 -42.10 -8.98
CA GLU A 281 -16.43 -41.98 -7.58
C GLU A 281 -16.31 -40.54 -7.07
N ARG A 282 -15.22 -39.83 -7.39
CA ARG A 282 -15.04 -38.42 -7.00
C ARG A 282 -16.09 -37.51 -7.67
N LYS A 283 -16.53 -37.84 -8.89
CA LYS A 283 -17.61 -37.11 -9.56
C LYS A 283 -18.96 -37.35 -8.88
N LYS A 284 -19.32 -38.61 -8.58
CA LYS A 284 -20.53 -38.94 -7.82
C LYS A 284 -20.59 -38.23 -6.46
N GLN A 285 -19.45 -38.14 -5.76
CA GLN A 285 -19.37 -37.41 -4.49
C GLN A 285 -19.65 -35.92 -4.66
N ARG A 286 -19.05 -35.28 -5.68
CA ARG A 286 -19.32 -33.87 -6.00
C ARG A 286 -20.79 -33.62 -6.34
N ASP A 287 -21.39 -34.48 -7.14
CA ASP A 287 -22.78 -34.32 -7.56
C ASP A 287 -23.73 -34.43 -6.33
N SER A 288 -23.50 -35.39 -5.42
CA SER A 288 -24.29 -35.52 -4.18
C SER A 288 -24.14 -34.37 -3.18
N ILE A 289 -23.01 -33.63 -3.25
CA ILE A 289 -22.78 -32.44 -2.42
C ILE A 289 -23.50 -31.25 -3.05
N SER A 290 -23.53 -31.18 -4.38
CA SER A 290 -24.27 -30.15 -5.11
C SER A 290 -25.77 -30.27 -4.84
N GLU A 291 -26.31 -31.48 -4.94
CA GLU A 291 -27.74 -31.77 -4.71
C GLU A 291 -28.16 -31.39 -3.27
N ARG A 292 -27.36 -31.76 -2.26
CA ARG A 292 -27.62 -31.35 -0.86
C ARG A 292 -27.55 -29.84 -0.64
N LYS A 293 -26.67 -29.12 -1.34
CA LYS A 293 -26.60 -27.65 -1.23
C LYS A 293 -27.82 -26.97 -1.82
N GLU A 294 -28.40 -27.52 -2.88
CA GLU A 294 -29.63 -26.99 -3.48
C GLU A 294 -30.85 -27.27 -2.57
N GLU A 295 -30.94 -28.46 -1.99
CA GLU A 295 -32.02 -28.83 -1.05
C GLU A 295 -31.93 -28.05 0.28
N GLU A 296 -30.74 -27.94 0.88
CA GLU A 296 -30.55 -27.22 2.16
C GLU A 296 -30.59 -25.69 1.98
N GLY A 297 -30.20 -25.19 0.81
CA GLY A 297 -30.28 -23.76 0.47
C GLY A 297 -31.73 -23.25 0.41
N GLY A 298 -32.68 -24.09 -0.02
CA GLY A 298 -34.11 -23.77 -0.04
C GLY A 298 -34.70 -23.59 1.36
N LEU A 299 -34.36 -24.49 2.30
CA LEU A 299 -34.83 -24.44 3.69
C LEU A 299 -34.34 -23.19 4.45
N MET A 300 -33.12 -22.74 4.18
CA MET A 300 -32.58 -21.49 4.75
C MET A 300 -33.30 -20.24 4.23
N ALA A 301 -33.75 -20.26 2.98
CA ALA A 301 -34.54 -19.17 2.41
C ALA A 301 -35.95 -19.11 3.04
N GLU A 302 -36.59 -20.27 3.25
CA GLU A 302 -37.90 -20.35 3.91
C GLU A 302 -37.85 -19.93 5.39
N LEU A 303 -36.80 -20.33 6.13
CA LEU A 303 -36.63 -19.93 7.53
C LEU A 303 -36.33 -18.43 7.68
N ASN A 304 -35.52 -17.85 6.80
CA ASN A 304 -35.26 -16.41 6.83
C ASN A 304 -36.50 -15.58 6.47
N ALA A 305 -37.35 -16.08 5.57
CA ALA A 305 -38.62 -15.43 5.24
C ALA A 305 -39.63 -15.47 6.41
N GLY A 306 -39.64 -16.55 7.20
CA GLY A 306 -40.49 -16.66 8.40
C GLY A 306 -40.06 -15.74 9.55
N VAL A 307 -38.75 -15.62 9.81
CA VAL A 307 -38.23 -14.81 10.94
C VAL A 307 -38.36 -13.30 10.69
N LEU A 308 -38.33 -12.85 9.43
CA LEU A 308 -38.46 -11.43 9.09
C LEU A 308 -39.92 -10.95 8.96
N SER A 309 -40.88 -11.86 8.75
CA SER A 309 -42.29 -11.50 8.55
C SER A 309 -43.12 -11.36 9.83
N GLU A 310 -42.61 -11.79 10.99
CA GLU A 310 -43.40 -11.85 12.23
C GLU A 310 -43.08 -10.81 13.32
N GLY A 311 -42.28 -9.77 13.03
CA GLY A 311 -42.24 -8.53 13.85
C GLY A 311 -41.86 -8.65 15.34
N LEU A 312 -41.41 -9.81 15.83
CA LEU A 312 -41.03 -10.03 17.23
C LEU A 312 -39.54 -9.74 17.47
N ALA A 313 -39.12 -8.49 17.28
CA ALA A 313 -37.83 -8.02 17.79
C ALA A 313 -38.01 -7.56 19.24
N ALA A 314 -37.57 -8.40 20.19
CA ALA A 314 -37.51 -8.02 21.60
C ALA A 314 -36.46 -6.92 21.81
N GLU A 315 -36.91 -5.67 21.88
CA GLU A 315 -36.09 -4.50 22.17
C GLU A 315 -35.62 -4.54 23.64
N THR A 316 -34.38 -4.97 23.87
CA THR A 316 -33.76 -4.90 25.21
C THR A 316 -33.22 -3.50 25.44
N ARG A 317 -34.10 -2.61 25.93
CA ARG A 317 -33.72 -1.26 26.33
C ARG A 317 -32.94 -1.29 27.64
N ALA A 318 -31.65 -0.93 27.60
CA ALA A 318 -30.85 -0.78 28.80
C ALA A 318 -31.43 0.36 29.65
N ARG A 319 -31.86 0.07 30.89
CA ARG A 319 -32.40 1.09 31.80
C ARG A 319 -31.25 1.99 32.28
N GLU A 320 -31.29 3.26 31.91
CA GLU A 320 -30.29 4.30 32.29
C GLU A 320 -30.20 4.54 33.81
N GLU A 321 -31.13 3.99 34.58
CA GLU A 321 -31.31 4.26 36.01
C GLU A 321 -30.47 3.36 36.94
N LYS A 322 -29.66 2.43 36.40
CA LYS A 322 -28.96 1.42 37.23
C LYS A 322 -27.48 1.74 37.48
N ILE A 323 -27.18 2.99 37.80
CA ILE A 323 -25.96 3.32 38.54
C ILE A 323 -26.42 3.81 39.91
N PRO A 324 -26.16 3.07 40.99
CA PRO A 324 -26.55 3.54 42.31
C PRO A 324 -25.84 4.85 42.62
N VAL A 325 -26.62 5.90 42.84
CA VAL A 325 -26.11 7.23 43.16
C VAL A 325 -25.79 7.26 44.65
N GLU A 326 -24.52 7.52 44.99
CA GLU A 326 -24.11 7.73 46.37
C GLU A 326 -24.81 8.97 46.95
N VAL A 327 -25.36 8.86 48.16
CA VAL A 327 -26.05 9.97 48.83
C VAL A 327 -25.10 10.62 49.82
N ARG A 328 -24.89 11.94 49.69
CA ARG A 328 -24.18 12.73 50.70
C ARG A 328 -25.07 12.93 51.91
N LEU A 329 -24.63 12.41 53.05
CA LEU A 329 -25.25 12.63 54.34
C LEU A 329 -24.87 14.03 54.86
N PRO A 330 -25.68 14.65 55.73
CA PRO A 330 -25.45 16.00 56.24
C PRO A 330 -24.18 16.16 57.09
N ASP A 331 -23.56 15.06 57.50
CA ASP A 331 -22.24 15.01 58.15
C ASP A 331 -21.06 15.10 57.17
N GLY A 332 -21.33 15.13 55.86
CA GLY A 332 -20.34 15.19 54.79
C GLY A 332 -19.86 13.82 54.31
N THR A 333 -20.33 12.72 54.92
CA THR A 333 -20.00 11.35 54.47
C THR A 333 -20.84 10.96 53.25
N VAL A 334 -20.28 10.06 52.43
CA VAL A 334 -20.92 9.58 51.22
C VAL A 334 -21.29 8.11 51.45
N ALA A 335 -22.59 7.84 51.56
CA ALA A 335 -23.09 6.49 51.82
C ALA A 335 -23.97 6.03 50.66
N HIS A 336 -23.78 4.77 50.26
CA HIS A 336 -24.74 4.13 49.38
C HIS A 336 -26.06 3.91 50.15
N PRO A 337 -27.26 4.03 49.54
CA PRO A 337 -28.54 3.81 50.23
C PRO A 337 -28.71 2.40 50.82
N SER A 338 -27.81 1.45 50.51
CA SER A 338 -27.72 0.14 51.17
C SER A 338 -26.95 0.14 52.50
N GLY A 339 -26.47 1.30 52.97
CA GLY A 339 -25.63 1.41 54.17
C GLY A 339 -24.16 1.00 53.98
N PHE A 340 -23.71 0.84 52.73
CA PHE A 340 -22.30 0.59 52.42
C PHE A 340 -21.56 1.92 52.26
N GLU A 341 -20.53 2.13 53.08
CA GLU A 341 -19.62 3.27 52.98
C GLU A 341 -18.36 2.83 52.20
N PRO A 342 -18.25 3.20 50.91
CA PRO A 342 -17.04 2.90 50.17
C PRO A 342 -15.84 3.65 50.78
N PRO A 343 -14.65 3.03 50.86
CA PRO A 343 -13.47 3.62 51.51
C PRO A 343 -12.91 4.86 50.81
N THR A 344 -13.47 5.25 49.67
CA THR A 344 -13.10 6.43 48.89
C THR A 344 -14.33 6.84 48.09
N ALA A 345 -14.79 8.08 48.26
CA ALA A 345 -15.98 8.56 47.54
C ALA A 345 -15.72 8.59 46.03
N GLU A 346 -16.74 8.35 45.20
CA GLU A 346 -16.58 8.33 43.73
C GLU A 346 -15.98 9.66 43.21
N THR A 347 -16.25 10.77 43.91
CA THR A 347 -15.68 12.10 43.61
C THR A 347 -14.17 12.23 43.85
N GLU A 348 -13.56 11.36 44.65
CA GLU A 348 -12.10 11.33 44.89
C GLU A 348 -11.36 10.42 43.90
N PHE A 349 -12.01 9.34 43.42
CA PHE A 349 -11.41 8.44 42.42
C PHE A 349 -11.28 9.11 41.04
N HIS A 350 -12.18 10.05 40.71
CA HIS A 350 -12.15 10.79 39.46
C HIS A 350 -12.51 12.27 39.69
N PRO A 351 -11.53 13.17 39.93
CA PRO A 351 -11.79 14.61 40.09
C PRO A 351 -12.47 15.25 38.86
N VAL A 352 -12.46 14.55 37.71
CA VAL A 352 -13.03 14.99 36.43
C VAL A 352 -14.48 14.51 36.23
N ALA A 353 -14.99 13.60 37.07
CA ALA A 353 -16.41 13.21 37.11
C ALA A 353 -17.25 14.09 38.05
N ALA A 354 -16.62 15.12 38.67
CA ALA A 354 -17.31 16.07 39.50
C ALA A 354 -18.36 16.84 38.68
N LYS A 355 -19.62 16.49 38.91
CA LYS A 355 -20.78 17.20 38.41
C LYS A 355 -20.64 18.70 38.74
N ILE A 356 -20.57 19.55 37.71
CA ILE A 356 -20.54 21.01 37.89
C ILE A 356 -21.91 21.41 38.46
N PRO A 357 -21.97 22.07 39.63
CA PRO A 357 -23.23 22.57 40.16
C PRO A 357 -23.78 23.63 39.21
N THR A 358 -24.96 23.39 38.66
CA THR A 358 -25.72 24.44 37.98
C THR A 358 -26.25 25.40 39.03
N GLU A 359 -26.04 26.70 38.82
CA GLU A 359 -26.16 27.74 39.86
C GLU A 359 -27.58 27.91 40.42
N GLU A 360 -28.61 27.33 39.79
CA GLU A 360 -30.01 27.62 40.14
C GLU A 360 -30.61 26.64 41.17
N HIS A 361 -30.09 25.42 41.34
CA HIS A 361 -30.52 24.51 42.42
C HIS A 361 -29.40 23.54 42.84
N ALA A 362 -28.66 23.90 43.88
CA ALA A 362 -27.46 23.18 44.36
C ALA A 362 -27.67 21.70 44.78
N LEU A 363 -28.90 21.19 44.78
CA LEU A 363 -29.22 19.82 45.23
C LEU A 363 -29.90 18.93 44.17
N LEU A 364 -30.33 19.43 43.01
CA LEU A 364 -31.27 18.66 42.16
C LEU A 364 -31.01 18.57 40.66
N SER A 365 -30.07 19.30 40.06
CA SER A 365 -29.85 19.19 38.60
C SER A 365 -28.37 19.09 38.22
N THR A 366 -27.82 17.89 38.34
CA THR A 366 -26.51 17.58 37.75
C THR A 366 -26.74 16.93 36.39
N VAL A 367 -26.59 17.72 35.32
CA VAL A 367 -26.65 17.23 33.94
C VAL A 367 -25.42 16.35 33.69
N LYS A 368 -25.63 15.09 33.34
CA LYS A 368 -24.55 14.19 32.91
C LYS A 368 -24.16 14.60 31.49
N GLN A 369 -22.98 15.16 31.32
CA GLN A 369 -22.41 15.33 29.98
C GLN A 369 -22.14 13.93 29.40
N SER A 370 -22.76 13.62 28.27
CA SER A 370 -22.60 12.32 27.61
C SER A 370 -21.14 12.16 27.16
N TRP A 371 -20.64 10.91 27.12
CA TRP A 371 -19.24 10.64 26.78
C TRP A 371 -18.91 11.05 25.34
N ASP A 372 -19.93 11.08 24.47
CA ASP A 372 -19.84 11.45 23.06
C ASP A 372 -19.78 12.98 22.81
N GLU A 373 -20.18 13.79 23.79
CA GLU A 373 -20.12 15.27 23.73
C GLU A 373 -18.79 15.85 24.23
N ARG A 374 -17.78 14.99 24.47
CA ARG A 374 -16.45 15.44 24.91
C ARG A 374 -15.54 15.68 23.71
N GLU A 375 -15.16 16.93 23.49
CA GLU A 375 -14.01 17.28 22.66
C GLU A 375 -12.72 16.80 23.36
N PHE A 376 -12.22 15.63 22.99
CA PHE A 376 -10.84 15.31 23.27
C PHE A 376 -9.99 16.31 22.50
N VAL A 377 -9.12 17.05 23.19
CA VAL A 377 -8.06 17.84 22.53
C VAL A 377 -7.14 16.82 21.84
N GLN A 378 -7.50 16.40 20.63
CA GLN A 378 -6.60 15.72 19.72
C GLN A 378 -5.53 16.74 19.37
N GLY A 379 -4.43 16.73 20.13
CA GLY A 379 -3.25 17.55 19.88
C GLY A 379 -2.49 17.14 18.61
N GLY A 380 -3.21 16.84 17.53
CA GLY A 380 -2.64 16.81 16.19
C GLY A 380 -2.10 18.21 15.88
N ALA A 381 -0.93 18.28 15.27
CA ALA A 381 -0.47 19.55 14.71
C ALA A 381 -1.53 20.02 13.70
N ASP A 382 -1.86 21.31 13.73
CA ASP A 382 -2.76 21.88 12.74
C ASP A 382 -2.21 21.52 11.35
N PRO A 383 -3.01 20.86 10.49
CA PRO A 383 -2.55 20.45 9.18
C PRO A 383 -1.98 21.65 8.41
N ILE A 384 -1.10 21.43 7.43
CA ILE A 384 -0.76 22.52 6.49
C ILE A 384 -2.04 22.96 5.79
N GLU A 385 -2.71 23.97 6.36
CA GLU A 385 -3.76 24.72 5.73
C GLU A 385 -3.16 25.40 4.52
N HIS A 386 -3.66 25.00 3.37
CA HIS A 386 -3.29 25.59 2.12
C HIS A 386 -3.86 26.99 2.07
N ASP A 387 -3.03 28.02 2.25
CA ASP A 387 -3.42 29.41 2.02
C ASP A 387 -3.44 29.67 0.50
N PRO A 388 -4.64 29.74 -0.12
CA PRO A 388 -4.75 29.93 -1.56
C PRO A 388 -4.25 31.32 -1.99
N GLU A 389 -4.26 32.32 -1.10
CA GLU A 389 -3.79 33.66 -1.41
C GLU A 389 -2.27 33.68 -1.54
N HIS A 390 -1.57 33.04 -0.60
CA HIS A 390 -0.11 32.94 -0.65
C HIS A 390 0.38 32.12 -1.86
N GLU A 391 -0.31 31.04 -2.21
CA GLU A 391 0.00 30.30 -3.45
C GLU A 391 -0.28 31.16 -4.69
N ALA A 392 -1.38 31.91 -4.72
CA ALA A 392 -1.69 32.81 -5.82
C ALA A 392 -0.66 33.94 -5.97
N GLU A 393 -0.17 34.51 -4.86
CA GLU A 393 0.91 35.50 -4.86
C GLU A 393 2.24 34.90 -5.32
N TRP A 394 2.56 33.69 -4.88
CA TRP A 394 3.73 32.97 -5.35
C TRP A 394 3.65 32.65 -6.85
N ILE A 395 2.50 32.17 -7.33
CA ILE A 395 2.24 31.96 -8.77
C ILE A 395 2.38 33.29 -9.52
N LYS A 396 1.83 34.40 -9.01
CA LYS A 396 1.99 35.74 -9.61
C LYS A 396 3.46 36.16 -9.68
N ARG A 397 4.25 35.89 -8.64
CA ARG A 397 5.69 36.23 -8.58
C ARG A 397 6.51 35.38 -9.56
N MET A 398 6.26 34.07 -9.60
CA MET A 398 6.81 33.17 -10.63
C MET A 398 6.44 33.63 -12.05
N VAL A 399 5.22 34.14 -12.24
CA VAL A 399 4.79 34.69 -13.52
C VAL A 399 5.50 36.01 -13.86
N ALA A 400 5.74 36.86 -12.86
CA ALA A 400 6.40 38.15 -13.02
C ALA A 400 7.91 38.02 -13.29
N ASP A 401 8.59 37.06 -12.66
CA ASP A 401 10.04 36.85 -12.76
C ASP A 401 10.47 36.22 -14.11
N GLY A 402 9.54 36.03 -15.05
CA GLY A 402 9.83 35.49 -16.39
C GLY A 402 10.16 34.00 -16.41
N SER A 403 10.15 33.32 -15.25
CA SER A 403 10.15 31.85 -15.16
C SER A 403 8.78 31.23 -15.56
N ALA A 404 7.80 32.10 -15.79
CA ALA A 404 6.40 31.90 -16.17
C ALA A 404 6.10 31.07 -17.43
N GLY A 405 7.09 30.69 -18.23
CA GLY A 405 6.86 29.90 -19.45
C GLY A 405 6.16 28.55 -19.18
N LEU A 406 6.08 28.12 -17.91
CA LEU A 406 5.66 26.78 -17.51
C LEU A 406 4.27 26.65 -16.86
N VAL A 407 3.61 27.71 -16.40
CA VAL A 407 2.28 27.60 -15.76
C VAL A 407 1.17 27.98 -16.74
N THR A 408 1.04 27.20 -17.81
CA THR A 408 -0.08 27.32 -18.75
C THR A 408 -1.27 26.51 -18.24
N GLY A 409 -2.12 27.14 -17.42
CA GLY A 409 -3.34 26.52 -16.90
C GLY A 409 -4.40 27.49 -16.37
N VAL A 410 -4.01 28.69 -15.92
CA VAL A 410 -4.92 29.69 -15.33
C VAL A 410 -4.96 30.94 -16.20
N ARG A 411 -5.53 30.83 -17.40
CA ARG A 411 -6.05 31.97 -18.14
C ARG A 411 -7.38 31.52 -18.71
N ASP A 412 -8.47 31.93 -18.06
CA ASP A 412 -9.79 32.21 -18.68
C ASP A 412 -10.87 32.39 -17.60
N ILE A 413 -10.82 33.46 -16.80
CA ILE A 413 -12.02 34.15 -16.31
C ILE A 413 -11.66 35.64 -16.14
N ASN A 414 -11.75 36.41 -17.23
CA ASN A 414 -12.01 37.84 -17.10
C ASN A 414 -12.91 38.27 -18.26
N PRO A 415 -14.23 38.37 -18.05
CA PRO A 415 -15.17 38.76 -19.08
C PRO A 415 -15.37 40.27 -19.06
N GLU A 416 -14.36 41.09 -19.38
CA GLU A 416 -14.56 42.53 -19.66
C GLU A 416 -13.24 43.20 -20.09
N SER A 417 -12.86 43.06 -21.37
CA SER A 417 -11.91 43.97 -22.03
C SER A 417 -11.85 43.68 -23.53
N SER A 418 -12.92 44.01 -24.25
CA SER A 418 -12.96 44.01 -25.71
C SER A 418 -13.10 45.43 -26.25
N LYS A 419 -12.01 46.22 -26.21
CA LYS A 419 -11.87 47.39 -27.09
C LYS A 419 -10.43 47.57 -27.58
N GLY A 420 -10.25 47.19 -28.84
CA GLY A 420 -9.41 47.92 -29.79
C GLY A 420 -7.92 47.55 -29.86
N ALA A 421 -7.57 46.69 -30.83
CA ALA A 421 -6.44 46.95 -31.74
C ALA A 421 -6.42 45.89 -32.84
N SER A 422 -6.71 46.33 -34.06
CA SER A 422 -6.55 45.56 -35.29
C SER A 422 -5.09 45.57 -35.75
N SER A 423 -4.51 44.39 -35.98
CA SER A 423 -3.35 44.26 -36.87
C SER A 423 -3.50 43.01 -37.73
N GLN A 424 -3.58 43.25 -39.03
CA GLN A 424 -3.71 42.28 -40.11
C GLN A 424 -2.51 41.33 -40.16
N SER A 425 -2.76 40.03 -40.27
CA SER A 425 -1.83 39.08 -40.88
C SER A 425 -2.61 38.15 -41.81
N GLN A 426 -2.29 38.23 -43.10
CA GLN A 426 -2.89 37.50 -44.20
C GLN A 426 -2.53 36.01 -44.11
N SER A 427 -3.54 35.14 -44.19
CA SER A 427 -3.36 33.71 -44.45
C SER A 427 -4.01 33.34 -45.77
N SER A 428 -3.21 32.78 -46.67
CA SER A 428 -3.58 32.28 -48.00
C SER A 428 -4.50 31.06 -47.91
N HIS A 429 -5.70 31.17 -48.49
CA HIS A 429 -6.58 30.03 -48.73
C HIS A 429 -6.22 29.33 -50.05
N THR A 430 -5.95 28.03 -49.98
CA THR A 430 -5.93 27.15 -51.15
C THR A 430 -7.38 26.74 -51.48
N SER A 431 -7.77 26.87 -52.74
CA SER A 431 -9.15 26.69 -53.20
C SER A 431 -9.46 25.23 -53.56
N ALA A 432 -10.72 24.83 -53.36
CA ALA A 432 -11.21 23.46 -53.55
C ALA A 432 -11.25 22.98 -55.02
N LYS A 433 -10.71 23.74 -55.98
CA LYS A 433 -10.73 23.42 -57.42
C LYS A 433 -9.47 22.72 -57.95
N GLU A 434 -8.44 22.51 -57.13
CA GLU A 434 -7.18 21.85 -57.54
C GLU A 434 -7.07 20.36 -57.17
N ARG A 435 -8.10 19.76 -56.55
CA ARG A 435 -8.07 18.34 -56.13
C ARG A 435 -8.65 17.34 -57.12
N SER A 436 -9.10 17.74 -58.31
CA SER A 436 -9.81 16.84 -59.23
C SER A 436 -8.97 16.25 -60.38
N ASN A 437 -7.66 16.50 -60.45
CA ASN A 437 -6.83 16.08 -61.58
C ASN A 437 -5.72 15.07 -61.22
N ILE A 438 -6.05 13.99 -60.52
CA ILE A 438 -5.12 12.85 -60.41
C ILE A 438 -5.78 11.62 -61.05
N THR A 439 -5.23 11.31 -62.22
CA THR A 439 -5.57 10.24 -63.16
C THR A 439 -5.26 8.85 -62.62
N THR A 440 -6.23 7.96 -62.77
CA THR A 440 -6.17 6.51 -62.55
C THR A 440 -5.52 5.79 -63.73
N SER A 441 -4.63 4.81 -63.48
CA SER A 441 -4.36 3.76 -64.46
C SER A 441 -3.88 2.45 -63.83
N ALA A 442 -4.59 1.39 -64.21
CA ALA A 442 -4.17 -0.01 -64.43
C ALA A 442 -3.52 -0.78 -63.28
N TRP A 443 -4.05 -1.96 -62.96
CA TRP A 443 -3.44 -3.24 -63.33
C TRP A 443 -4.47 -4.35 -63.06
N ASP A 444 -4.58 -5.24 -64.05
CA ASP A 444 -5.62 -6.24 -64.25
C ASP A 444 -5.12 -7.65 -63.83
N THR A 445 -6.04 -8.62 -63.75
CA THR A 445 -5.92 -10.11 -63.68
C THR A 445 -5.83 -10.81 -62.31
N PRO A 446 -6.21 -12.13 -62.21
CA PRO A 446 -7.33 -12.84 -62.85
C PRO A 446 -8.18 -13.71 -61.86
N SER A 447 -9.36 -14.10 -62.34
CA SER A 447 -10.32 -15.04 -61.75
C SER A 447 -9.75 -16.42 -61.39
N ARG A 448 -10.04 -16.94 -60.19
CA ARG A 448 -9.93 -18.38 -59.84
C ARG A 448 -11.09 -18.88 -58.96
N SER A 449 -11.85 -19.80 -59.56
CA SER A 449 -12.52 -21.02 -59.05
C SER A 449 -13.11 -21.06 -57.63
N SER A 450 -14.41 -21.35 -57.60
CA SER A 450 -15.20 -21.88 -56.48
C SER A 450 -14.68 -23.24 -56.01
N HIS A 451 -14.16 -23.30 -54.79
CA HIS A 451 -14.03 -24.54 -54.02
C HIS A 451 -14.88 -24.38 -52.76
N SER A 452 -15.85 -25.27 -52.62
CA SER A 452 -16.73 -25.40 -51.46
C SER A 452 -15.91 -25.90 -50.27
N ASP A 453 -15.77 -25.06 -49.25
CA ASP A 453 -15.10 -25.37 -48.00
C ASP A 453 -15.97 -26.34 -47.17
N PRO A 454 -15.49 -27.54 -46.79
CA PRO A 454 -16.27 -28.51 -46.03
C PRO A 454 -16.39 -28.18 -44.53
N ASP A 455 -15.86 -27.04 -44.07
CA ASP A 455 -15.82 -26.66 -42.66
C ASP A 455 -16.99 -25.76 -42.21
N GLU A 456 -17.99 -25.53 -43.07
CA GLU A 456 -19.18 -24.71 -42.76
C GLU A 456 -20.40 -25.54 -42.28
N VAL A 457 -20.16 -26.72 -41.71
CA VAL A 457 -21.23 -27.52 -41.07
C VAL A 457 -21.07 -27.43 -39.56
N ILE A 458 -21.76 -26.45 -38.96
CA ILE A 458 -21.90 -26.35 -37.50
C ILE A 458 -22.67 -27.58 -37.02
N PRO A 459 -22.10 -28.45 -36.17
CA PRO A 459 -22.79 -29.62 -35.65
C PRO A 459 -24.06 -29.22 -34.90
N THR A 460 -25.16 -29.95 -35.12
CA THR A 460 -26.51 -29.67 -34.58
C THR A 460 -26.54 -29.46 -33.06
N PHE A 461 -25.66 -30.12 -32.33
CA PHE A 461 -25.43 -29.92 -30.89
C PHE A 461 -25.12 -28.46 -30.50
N TYR A 462 -24.40 -27.70 -31.32
CA TYR A 462 -24.10 -26.28 -31.03
C TYR A 462 -25.31 -25.38 -31.21
N ILE A 463 -26.23 -25.74 -32.11
CA ILE A 463 -27.49 -25.04 -32.32
C ILE A 463 -28.44 -25.32 -31.14
N GLU A 464 -28.51 -26.57 -30.68
CA GLU A 464 -29.31 -26.95 -29.50
C GLU A 464 -28.79 -26.31 -28.21
N ARG A 465 -27.47 -26.29 -27.99
CA ARG A 465 -26.88 -25.65 -26.81
C ARG A 465 -27.06 -24.13 -26.81
N LYS A 466 -27.07 -23.49 -28.00
CA LYS A 466 -27.39 -22.07 -28.12
C LYS A 466 -28.87 -21.82 -27.79
N LYS A 467 -29.77 -22.65 -28.31
CA LYS A 467 -31.20 -22.57 -28.03
C LYS A 467 -31.53 -22.75 -26.53
N GLN A 468 -30.84 -23.68 -25.86
CA GLN A 468 -30.97 -23.86 -24.40
C GLN A 468 -30.47 -22.64 -23.60
N ARG A 469 -29.39 -22.00 -24.04
CA ARG A 469 -28.90 -20.76 -23.40
C ARG A 469 -29.89 -19.62 -23.58
N ASP A 470 -30.46 -19.49 -24.77
CA ASP A 470 -31.42 -18.44 -25.08
C ASP A 470 -32.72 -18.65 -24.27
N GLU A 471 -33.22 -19.90 -24.15
CA GLU A 471 -34.37 -20.23 -23.30
C GLU A 471 -34.13 -19.96 -21.80
N ILE A 472 -32.92 -20.21 -21.30
CA ILE A 472 -32.57 -19.91 -19.89
C ILE A 472 -32.46 -18.39 -19.68
N SER A 473 -31.93 -17.66 -20.66
CA SER A 473 -31.85 -16.19 -20.59
C SER A 473 -33.25 -15.57 -20.57
N GLN A 474 -34.15 -16.07 -21.42
CA GLN A 474 -35.54 -15.61 -21.48
C GLN A 474 -36.30 -15.89 -20.18
N ARG A 475 -36.13 -17.09 -19.59
CA ARG A 475 -36.71 -17.39 -18.26
C ARG A 475 -36.18 -16.48 -17.15
N LYS A 476 -34.89 -16.12 -17.18
CA LYS A 476 -34.32 -15.18 -16.20
C LYS A 476 -34.83 -13.76 -16.35
N GLU A 477 -35.14 -13.32 -17.57
CA GLU A 477 -35.75 -12.00 -17.81
C GLU A 477 -37.23 -12.00 -17.36
N GLU A 478 -37.98 -13.06 -17.65
CA GLU A 478 -39.37 -13.22 -17.21
C GLU A 478 -39.49 -13.34 -15.68
N GLU A 479 -38.65 -14.15 -15.03
CA GLU A 479 -38.63 -14.30 -13.56
C GLU A 479 -38.04 -13.06 -12.86
N GLY A 480 -37.06 -12.39 -13.48
CA GLY A 480 -36.50 -11.14 -12.97
C GLY A 480 -37.51 -9.99 -12.95
N SER A 481 -38.41 -9.94 -13.93
CA SER A 481 -39.52 -8.97 -13.97
C SER A 481 -40.54 -9.22 -12.86
N LEU A 482 -40.84 -10.48 -12.56
CA LEU A 482 -41.77 -10.88 -11.49
C LEU A 482 -41.23 -10.56 -10.09
N MET A 483 -39.91 -10.70 -9.89
CA MET A 483 -39.21 -10.27 -8.66
C MET A 483 -39.15 -8.75 -8.50
N ALA A 484 -39.11 -7.99 -9.60
CA ALA A 484 -39.13 -6.54 -9.55
C ALA A 484 -40.52 -6.00 -9.15
N GLU A 485 -41.61 -6.61 -9.63
CA GLU A 485 -42.98 -6.24 -9.22
C GLU A 485 -43.28 -6.58 -7.76
N LEU A 486 -42.79 -7.73 -7.26
CA LEU A 486 -42.93 -8.10 -5.85
C LEU A 486 -42.13 -7.17 -4.92
N ASN A 487 -40.91 -6.77 -5.31
CA ASN A 487 -40.12 -5.81 -4.53
C ASN A 487 -40.72 -4.39 -4.54
N ALA A 488 -41.39 -3.98 -5.63
CA ALA A 488 -42.06 -2.69 -5.71
C ALA A 488 -43.29 -2.61 -4.79
N GLY A 489 -44.02 -3.71 -4.61
CA GLY A 489 -45.15 -3.80 -3.67
C GLY A 489 -44.72 -3.65 -2.21
N VAL A 490 -43.63 -4.32 -1.82
CA VAL A 490 -43.13 -4.36 -0.43
C VAL A 490 -42.47 -3.04 0.00
N LEU A 491 -41.97 -2.23 -0.92
CA LEU A 491 -41.32 -0.94 -0.61
C LEU A 491 -42.26 0.27 -0.58
N SER A 492 -43.57 0.08 -0.83
CA SER A 492 -44.56 1.17 -0.87
C SER A 492 -45.23 1.51 0.48
N GLU A 493 -45.04 0.69 1.53
CA GLU A 493 -45.43 1.01 2.91
C GLU A 493 -44.20 1.45 3.72
N GLY A 494 -44.06 2.77 3.91
CA GLY A 494 -42.83 3.43 4.37
C GLY A 494 -42.37 3.13 5.79
N LEU A 495 -41.70 1.99 5.99
CA LEU A 495 -40.94 1.65 7.19
C LEU A 495 -39.57 1.09 6.82
N ALA A 496 -38.62 1.97 6.47
CA ALA A 496 -37.24 1.58 6.20
C ALA A 496 -36.38 1.68 7.47
N ALA A 497 -36.22 0.58 8.20
CA ALA A 497 -35.18 0.43 9.22
C ALA A 497 -33.94 -0.23 8.60
N HIS A 498 -32.79 0.44 8.72
CA HIS A 498 -31.52 -0.01 8.17
C HIS A 498 -30.89 -1.06 9.10
N THR A 499 -31.01 -2.35 8.77
CA THR A 499 -30.32 -3.44 9.49
C THR A 499 -29.05 -3.85 8.74
N ARG A 500 -27.90 -3.68 9.39
CA ARG A 500 -26.62 -4.27 8.95
C ARG A 500 -26.49 -5.66 9.57
N VAL A 501 -26.41 -6.68 8.71
CA VAL A 501 -26.11 -8.06 9.11
C VAL A 501 -24.72 -8.11 9.76
N ARG A 502 -24.64 -8.64 10.98
CA ARG A 502 -23.38 -9.04 11.61
C ARG A 502 -23.34 -10.56 11.74
N GLU A 503 -22.32 -11.15 11.14
CA GLU A 503 -21.91 -12.52 11.37
C GLU A 503 -21.13 -12.56 12.70
N GLU A 504 -21.82 -12.81 13.80
CA GLU A 504 -21.18 -13.20 15.06
C GLU A 504 -21.78 -14.56 15.49
N LYS A 505 -20.97 -15.62 15.52
CA LYS A 505 -20.10 -16.02 16.64
C LYS A 505 -20.81 -17.09 17.48
N ILE A 506 -20.64 -18.35 17.07
CA ILE A 506 -21.09 -19.52 17.82
C ILE A 506 -20.22 -19.64 19.09
N PRO A 507 -20.78 -19.65 20.30
CA PRO A 507 -20.01 -19.87 21.51
C PRO A 507 -19.54 -21.32 21.60
N VAL A 508 -18.26 -21.51 21.95
CA VAL A 508 -17.63 -22.83 22.07
C VAL A 508 -17.85 -23.36 23.50
N GLU A 509 -18.45 -24.55 23.61
CA GLU A 509 -18.67 -25.23 24.89
C GLU A 509 -17.33 -25.65 25.54
N VAL A 510 -17.23 -25.56 26.88
CA VAL A 510 -16.00 -25.91 27.61
C VAL A 510 -16.21 -27.21 28.38
N ARG A 511 -15.32 -28.20 28.19
CA ARG A 511 -15.29 -29.41 29.02
C ARG A 511 -14.73 -29.09 30.40
N LEU A 512 -15.54 -29.31 31.43
CA LEU A 512 -15.12 -29.24 32.82
C LEU A 512 -14.36 -30.52 33.21
N ALA A 513 -13.59 -30.45 34.30
CA ALA A 513 -12.69 -31.54 34.73
C ALA A 513 -13.42 -32.83 35.14
N ASP A 514 -14.71 -32.77 35.40
CA ASP A 514 -15.60 -33.89 35.69
C ASP A 514 -16.14 -34.58 34.43
N GLY A 515 -15.82 -34.06 33.24
CA GLY A 515 -16.26 -34.59 31.95
C GLY A 515 -17.58 -34.02 31.45
N THR A 516 -18.23 -33.11 32.20
CA THR A 516 -19.43 -32.40 31.73
C THR A 516 -19.07 -31.29 30.75
N ILE A 517 -19.97 -31.03 29.81
CA ILE A 517 -19.83 -29.95 28.83
C ILE A 517 -20.83 -28.88 29.21
N ALA A 518 -20.32 -27.72 29.66
CA ALA A 518 -21.15 -26.61 30.08
C ALA A 518 -20.79 -25.37 29.28
N HIS A 519 -21.80 -24.58 28.95
CA HIS A 519 -21.56 -23.23 28.47
C HIS A 519 -20.97 -22.40 29.62
N PRO A 520 -20.05 -21.45 29.39
CA PRO A 520 -19.50 -20.59 30.44
C PRO A 520 -20.55 -19.78 31.22
N SER A 521 -21.82 -19.78 30.79
CA SER A 521 -22.96 -19.24 31.53
C SER A 521 -23.58 -20.21 32.56
N GLY A 522 -23.05 -21.43 32.72
CA GLY A 522 -23.56 -22.43 33.67
C GLY A 522 -24.81 -23.19 33.20
N PHE A 523 -25.16 -23.09 31.92
CA PHE A 523 -26.25 -23.86 31.32
C PHE A 523 -25.70 -25.17 30.75
N GLU A 524 -26.27 -26.29 31.20
CA GLU A 524 -25.99 -27.63 30.67
C GLU A 524 -27.06 -27.99 29.63
N PRO A 525 -26.76 -27.93 28.32
CA PRO A 525 -27.72 -28.35 27.32
C PRO A 525 -27.95 -29.87 27.42
N PRO A 526 -29.19 -30.35 27.21
CA PRO A 526 -29.56 -31.77 27.37
C PRO A 526 -28.87 -32.72 26.38
N THR A 527 -28.18 -32.19 25.37
CA THR A 527 -27.43 -32.98 24.38
C THR A 527 -26.19 -32.19 23.95
N ALA A 528 -24.99 -32.73 24.13
CA ALA A 528 -23.74 -32.05 23.81
C ALA A 528 -23.50 -31.93 22.29
N GLU A 529 -22.89 -30.84 21.82
CA GLU A 529 -22.71 -30.55 20.39
C GLU A 529 -21.95 -31.67 19.65
N THR A 530 -21.09 -32.43 20.35
CA THR A 530 -20.35 -33.57 19.79
C THR A 530 -21.23 -34.73 19.32
N ASP A 531 -22.48 -34.83 19.80
CA ASP A 531 -23.41 -35.89 19.42
C ASP A 531 -24.25 -35.53 18.18
N PHE A 532 -24.32 -34.24 17.80
CA PHE A 532 -25.06 -33.80 16.62
C PHE A 532 -24.21 -33.81 15.33
N HIS A 533 -22.88 -33.70 15.43
CA HIS A 533 -21.99 -33.71 14.27
C HIS A 533 -20.72 -34.55 14.50
N PRO A 534 -20.73 -35.87 14.20
CA PRO A 534 -19.59 -36.77 14.46
C PRO A 534 -18.33 -36.48 13.63
N ILE A 535 -18.37 -35.54 12.68
CA ILE A 535 -17.23 -35.16 11.84
C ILE A 535 -16.44 -33.97 12.45
N ALA A 536 -17.01 -33.25 13.43
CA ALA A 536 -16.34 -32.13 14.09
C ALA A 536 -15.48 -32.54 15.31
N ALA A 537 -15.52 -33.81 15.72
CA ALA A 537 -14.72 -34.33 16.83
C ALA A 537 -13.25 -34.51 16.42
N LYS A 538 -12.41 -33.50 16.68
CA LYS A 538 -10.95 -33.62 16.60
C LYS A 538 -10.42 -34.36 17.82
N SER A 539 -9.98 -35.61 17.64
CA SER A 539 -9.18 -36.33 18.63
C SER A 539 -7.79 -35.70 18.74
N GLY A 540 -7.40 -35.34 19.96
CA GLY A 540 -6.06 -34.83 20.26
C GLY A 540 -5.04 -35.95 20.30
N ASP A 541 -4.14 -35.99 19.32
CA ASP A 541 -2.71 -36.36 19.44
C ASP A 541 -2.11 -36.60 18.06
N VAL A 542 -1.83 -35.53 17.30
CA VAL A 542 -0.93 -35.58 16.13
C VAL A 542 -0.20 -34.23 15.97
N PRO A 543 1.14 -34.21 15.80
CA PRO A 543 1.90 -32.97 15.69
C PRO A 543 1.65 -32.26 14.36
N LYS A 544 1.48 -30.94 14.43
CA LYS A 544 1.25 -30.03 13.29
C LYS A 544 2.43 -30.08 12.31
N GLN A 545 2.16 -30.46 11.05
CA GLN A 545 3.06 -30.21 9.92
C GLN A 545 2.60 -29.01 9.09
N PRO A 546 3.54 -28.26 8.48
CA PRO A 546 3.30 -26.93 7.91
C PRO A 546 2.70 -26.98 6.51
N TRP A 547 1.86 -25.99 6.22
CA TRP A 547 1.31 -25.68 4.90
C TRP A 547 2.22 -24.69 4.17
N ILE A 548 2.97 -25.15 3.15
CA ILE A 548 3.46 -24.34 2.02
C ILE A 548 3.51 -25.22 0.75
N GLU A 549 2.73 -24.81 -0.26
CA GLU A 549 2.84 -24.95 -1.75
C GLU A 549 2.89 -26.38 -2.39
N VAL A 550 2.18 -26.70 -3.50
CA VAL A 550 2.20 -26.06 -4.84
C VAL A 550 0.92 -26.41 -5.67
N LEU A 551 0.27 -25.34 -6.18
CA LEU A 551 -0.36 -25.06 -7.50
C LEU A 551 -0.97 -26.14 -8.43
N GLY A 552 -2.14 -25.79 -9.03
CA GLY A 552 -2.57 -26.30 -10.36
C GLY A 552 -4.01 -26.03 -10.87
N LYS A 553 -4.47 -24.77 -11.04
CA LYS A 553 -5.47 -24.19 -12.01
C LYS A 553 -6.87 -24.85 -12.21
N LYS A 554 -8.02 -24.14 -12.18
CA LYS A 554 -8.55 -23.15 -13.17
C LYS A 554 -9.84 -22.42 -12.65
N PRO A 555 -10.36 -21.37 -13.33
CA PRO A 555 -10.83 -20.12 -12.72
C PRO A 555 -12.34 -19.82 -12.87
N SER A 556 -12.92 -19.16 -11.87
CA SER A 556 -14.07 -18.23 -12.03
C SER A 556 -14.28 -17.48 -10.71
N ASP A 557 -13.63 -16.32 -10.57
CA ASP A 557 -14.10 -15.20 -9.74
C ASP A 557 -13.07 -14.08 -9.89
N SER A 558 -13.20 -13.33 -10.98
CA SER A 558 -12.38 -12.15 -11.24
C SER A 558 -12.91 -10.97 -10.42
N ARG A 559 -12.41 -10.86 -9.18
CA ARG A 559 -12.22 -9.56 -8.53
C ARG A 559 -11.33 -8.72 -9.45
N GLY A 560 -11.82 -7.55 -9.86
CA GLY A 560 -11.13 -6.64 -10.77
C GLY A 560 -9.79 -6.20 -10.20
N PHE A 561 -8.71 -6.83 -10.67
CA PHE A 561 -7.37 -6.29 -10.53
C PHE A 561 -7.21 -5.18 -11.58
N HIS A 562 -7.23 -3.93 -11.14
CA HIS A 562 -6.74 -2.82 -11.95
C HIS A 562 -5.20 -2.89 -11.97
N THR A 563 -4.63 -3.76 -12.81
CA THR A 563 -3.22 -3.66 -13.20
C THR A 563 -3.09 -2.58 -14.25
N SER A 564 -2.99 -1.34 -13.81
CA SER A 564 -2.35 -0.27 -14.58
C SER A 564 -0.83 -0.53 -14.63
N ALA A 565 -0.45 -1.62 -15.27
CA ALA A 565 0.88 -1.79 -15.81
C ALA A 565 0.87 -1.04 -17.15
N VAL A 566 1.66 0.02 -17.25
CA VAL A 566 2.07 0.54 -18.56
C VAL A 566 2.83 -0.62 -19.20
N ALA A 567 2.15 -1.39 -20.05
CA ALA A 567 2.79 -2.37 -20.89
C ALA A 567 3.66 -1.61 -21.89
N ARG A 568 4.91 -1.31 -21.51
CA ARG A 568 5.94 -1.09 -22.50
C ARG A 568 6.07 -2.42 -23.24
N ALA A 569 5.99 -2.37 -24.56
CA ALA A 569 6.44 -3.48 -25.37
C ALA A 569 7.91 -3.71 -24.99
N GLN A 570 8.16 -4.71 -24.12
CA GLN A 570 9.51 -5.27 -24.02
C GLN A 570 9.89 -5.64 -25.45
N GLU A 571 11.09 -5.22 -25.88
CA GLU A 571 11.66 -5.66 -27.15
C GLU A 571 11.42 -7.16 -27.24
N VAL A 572 10.54 -7.57 -28.16
CA VAL A 572 10.29 -8.98 -28.40
C VAL A 572 11.63 -9.52 -28.82
N THR A 573 12.28 -10.29 -27.94
CA THR A 573 13.55 -10.93 -28.26
C THR A 573 13.33 -11.64 -29.58
N LEU A 574 14.04 -11.18 -30.62
CA LEU A 574 13.85 -11.68 -31.98
C LEU A 574 13.75 -13.20 -31.92
N THR A 575 12.67 -13.74 -32.45
CA THR A 575 12.49 -15.20 -32.50
C THR A 575 13.72 -15.81 -33.18
N PRO A 576 14.09 -17.07 -32.88
CA PRO A 576 15.24 -17.71 -33.52
C PRO A 576 15.22 -17.57 -35.05
N LEU A 577 14.02 -17.62 -35.64
CA LEU A 577 13.77 -17.43 -37.07
C LEU A 577 14.00 -15.98 -37.54
N GLN A 578 13.65 -14.97 -36.74
CA GLN A 578 13.99 -13.57 -37.03
C GLN A 578 15.49 -13.28 -36.88
N ARG A 579 16.20 -14.00 -36.01
CA ARG A 579 17.67 -13.90 -35.92
C ARG A 579 18.33 -14.50 -37.14
N THR A 580 17.91 -15.70 -37.57
CA THR A 580 18.45 -16.32 -38.80
C THR A 580 18.15 -15.48 -40.03
N LEU A 581 16.93 -14.93 -40.16
CA LEU A 581 16.58 -14.02 -41.27
C LEU A 581 17.37 -12.69 -41.24
N LYS A 582 17.76 -12.22 -40.06
CA LYS A 582 18.63 -11.05 -39.89
C LYS A 582 20.09 -11.38 -40.25
N GLU A 583 20.57 -12.57 -39.88
CA GLU A 583 21.92 -13.06 -40.23
C GLU A 583 22.07 -13.36 -41.73
N GLU A 584 21.01 -13.84 -42.38
CA GLU A 584 20.96 -14.07 -43.82
C GLU A 584 20.78 -12.78 -44.65
N GLY A 585 20.67 -11.61 -44.00
CA GLY A 585 20.48 -10.32 -44.66
C GLY A 585 19.12 -10.18 -45.36
N LEU A 586 18.16 -11.07 -45.07
CA LEU A 586 16.82 -11.10 -45.67
C LEU A 586 15.82 -10.19 -44.94
N LEU A 587 16.10 -9.87 -43.68
CA LEU A 587 15.49 -8.73 -43.00
C LEU A 587 16.40 -7.54 -43.24
N GLU A 588 16.04 -6.67 -44.18
CA GLU A 588 16.65 -5.35 -44.25
C GLU A 588 16.56 -4.72 -42.85
N PRO A 589 17.65 -4.15 -42.32
CA PRO A 589 17.55 -3.39 -41.09
C PRO A 589 16.47 -2.36 -41.37
N ASN A 590 15.35 -2.42 -40.66
CA ASN A 590 14.43 -1.30 -40.60
C ASN A 590 15.26 -0.16 -40.00
N GLU A 591 15.93 0.63 -40.84
CA GLU A 591 16.71 1.82 -40.46
C GLU A 591 15.80 2.89 -39.85
N THR A 592 14.49 2.66 -39.88
CA THR A 592 13.49 3.33 -39.03
C THR A 592 13.23 2.58 -37.72
N SER A 593 14.23 1.90 -37.13
CA SER A 593 14.27 1.77 -35.67
C SER A 593 14.47 3.18 -35.15
N ALA A 594 13.37 3.93 -35.05
CA ALA A 594 13.35 5.27 -34.51
C ALA A 594 14.08 5.19 -33.17
N ALA A 595 15.28 5.76 -33.12
CA ALA A 595 16.15 5.67 -31.97
C ALA A 595 15.31 5.95 -30.72
N ASP A 596 15.43 5.07 -29.72
CA ASP A 596 14.58 5.07 -28.54
C ASP A 596 14.38 6.52 -28.07
N PRO A 597 13.13 7.04 -28.07
CA PRO A 597 12.88 8.42 -27.70
C PRO A 597 13.43 8.76 -26.32
N ALA A 598 13.60 7.77 -25.43
CA ALA A 598 14.28 7.95 -24.15
C ALA A 598 15.76 8.31 -24.34
N LEU A 599 16.52 7.64 -25.21
CA LEU A 599 17.93 7.96 -25.47
C LEU A 599 18.11 9.38 -26.03
N GLN A 600 17.24 9.81 -26.94
CA GLN A 600 17.27 11.18 -27.46
C GLN A 600 16.97 12.20 -26.35
N ARG A 601 16.00 11.92 -25.47
CA ARG A 601 15.69 12.76 -24.32
C ARG A 601 16.86 12.83 -23.33
N ARG A 602 17.49 11.69 -23.00
CA ARG A 602 18.69 11.62 -22.16
C ARG A 602 19.81 12.49 -22.70
N ALA A 603 20.10 12.39 -24.00
CA ALA A 603 21.11 13.23 -24.63
C ALA A 603 20.82 14.73 -24.50
N ALA A 604 19.55 15.14 -24.45
CA ALA A 604 19.16 16.52 -24.28
C ALA A 604 19.28 17.02 -22.82
N TYR A 605 18.82 16.23 -21.84
CA TYR A 605 18.77 16.70 -20.45
C TYR A 605 20.04 16.41 -19.63
N LEU A 606 20.79 15.33 -19.89
CA LEU A 606 21.97 14.97 -19.10
C LEU A 606 23.00 16.13 -19.00
N PRO A 607 23.29 16.89 -20.07
CA PRO A 607 24.21 18.03 -19.98
C PRO A 607 23.70 19.18 -19.10
N THR A 608 22.39 19.25 -18.84
CA THR A 608 21.79 20.32 -18.02
C THR A 608 21.85 20.01 -16.53
N LEU A 609 21.95 18.73 -16.14
CA LEU A 609 21.91 18.29 -14.75
C LEU A 609 22.99 18.93 -13.86
N PRO A 610 24.26 19.11 -14.30
CA PRO A 610 25.29 19.80 -13.51
C PRO A 610 24.96 21.27 -13.16
N SER A 611 24.09 21.91 -13.94
CA SER A 611 23.68 23.31 -13.72
C SER A 611 22.35 23.42 -12.98
N ALA A 612 21.43 22.50 -13.24
CA ALA A 612 20.07 22.51 -12.76
C ALA A 612 19.64 21.06 -12.43
N PRO A 613 19.78 20.61 -11.18
CA PRO A 613 19.46 19.23 -10.82
C PRO A 613 17.97 18.98 -10.98
N PHE A 614 17.62 17.83 -11.56
CA PHE A 614 16.26 17.34 -11.66
C PHE A 614 15.74 16.93 -10.27
N TRP A 615 16.44 16.05 -9.56
CA TRP A 615 16.09 15.66 -8.20
C TRP A 615 16.60 16.68 -7.20
N ARG A 616 15.71 17.20 -6.37
CA ARG A 616 16.06 18.18 -5.34
C ARG A 616 15.52 17.73 -3.99
N PRO A 617 16.27 17.90 -2.90
CA PRO A 617 15.80 17.55 -1.57
C PRO A 617 14.70 18.52 -1.16
N LEU A 618 13.51 17.99 -0.86
CA LEU A 618 12.39 18.75 -0.34
C LEU A 618 12.46 18.83 1.20
N LEU A 619 12.65 17.67 1.85
CA LEU A 619 12.77 17.54 3.29
C LEU A 619 13.80 16.46 3.63
N THR A 620 14.63 16.71 4.64
CA THR A 620 15.56 15.73 5.19
C THR A 620 15.46 15.68 6.71
N VAL A 621 15.57 14.49 7.28
CA VAL A 621 15.51 14.26 8.73
C VAL A 621 16.67 13.34 9.12
N THR A 622 17.64 13.87 9.86
CA THR A 622 18.77 13.12 10.40
C THR A 622 18.46 12.63 11.80
N LEU A 623 18.62 11.31 12.00
CA LEU A 623 18.38 10.60 13.25
C LEU A 623 19.66 9.91 13.70
N ALA A 624 19.81 9.71 15.01
CA ALA A 624 21.04 9.19 15.61
C ALA A 624 21.38 7.75 15.19
N THR A 625 20.40 6.95 14.79
CA THR A 625 20.58 5.52 14.48
C THR A 625 19.84 5.10 13.22
N ARG A 626 20.34 4.05 12.57
CA ARG A 626 19.73 3.44 11.37
C ARG A 626 18.36 2.81 11.64
N PRO A 627 18.09 2.12 12.76
CA PRO A 627 16.73 1.64 13.06
C PRO A 627 15.69 2.76 13.13
N LEU A 628 16.02 3.90 13.75
CA LEU A 628 15.14 5.07 13.79
C LEU A 628 14.85 5.61 12.38
N ALA A 629 15.90 5.80 11.57
CA ALA A 629 15.77 6.30 10.21
C ALA A 629 14.96 5.36 9.31
N ASN A 630 15.21 4.06 9.36
CA ASN A 630 14.45 3.06 8.61
C ASN A 630 12.98 2.98 9.05
N SER A 631 12.70 3.19 10.34
CA SER A 631 11.31 3.27 10.81
C SER A 631 10.60 4.53 10.31
N LEU A 632 11.29 5.68 10.31
CA LEU A 632 10.75 6.92 9.77
C LEU A 632 10.48 6.81 8.27
N GLU A 633 11.44 6.31 7.48
CA GLU A 633 11.30 6.10 6.04
C GLU A 633 10.10 5.19 5.73
N ARG A 634 10.05 4.01 6.34
CA ARG A 634 8.95 3.06 6.14
C ARG A 634 7.58 3.67 6.45
N LEU A 635 7.45 4.35 7.58
CA LEU A 635 6.17 4.94 8.02
C LEU A 635 5.77 6.20 7.24
N SER A 636 6.71 6.81 6.52
CA SER A 636 6.48 8.00 5.68
C SER A 636 6.05 7.64 4.25
N SER A 637 6.11 6.36 3.85
CA SER A 637 5.66 5.90 2.53
C SER A 637 4.15 6.04 2.28
N GLY A 638 3.35 6.15 3.34
CA GLY A 638 1.91 6.33 3.28
C GLY A 638 1.36 7.03 4.52
N LEU A 639 0.05 7.28 4.51
CA LEU A 639 -0.67 7.75 5.67
C LEU A 639 -0.74 6.68 6.75
N GLU A 640 -1.35 7.04 7.87
CA GLU A 640 -1.66 6.11 8.95
C GLU A 640 -2.40 4.89 8.40
N ARG A 641 -2.06 3.71 8.94
CA ARG A 641 -2.58 2.40 8.49
C ARG A 641 -2.16 1.98 7.08
N GLY A 642 -1.23 2.69 6.45
CA GLY A 642 -0.65 2.31 5.16
C GLY A 642 -1.51 2.68 3.95
N LEU A 643 -2.48 3.60 4.11
CA LEU A 643 -3.22 4.15 2.97
C LEU A 643 -2.26 4.99 2.11
N PRO A 644 -2.12 4.70 0.80
CA PRO A 644 -1.24 5.50 -0.04
C PRO A 644 -1.81 6.91 -0.23
N TYR A 645 -0.93 7.91 -0.29
CA TYR A 645 -1.33 9.33 -0.33
C TYR A 645 -2.32 9.66 -1.44
N PHE A 646 -2.12 9.14 -2.65
CA PHE A 646 -3.01 9.42 -3.78
C PHE A 646 -4.43 8.90 -3.55
N ALA A 647 -4.59 7.82 -2.77
CA ALA A 647 -5.89 7.23 -2.47
C ALA A 647 -6.68 8.05 -1.43
N ALA A 648 -6.00 8.91 -0.67
CA ALA A 648 -6.62 9.77 0.34
C ALA A 648 -7.14 11.09 -0.23
N ILE A 649 -6.69 11.49 -1.42
CA ILE A 649 -7.20 12.68 -2.12
C ILE A 649 -8.55 12.34 -2.74
N GLU A 650 -9.53 13.24 -2.64
CA GLU A 650 -10.84 13.08 -3.27
C GLU A 650 -10.75 13.06 -4.80
N ASP A 651 -11.66 12.35 -5.47
CA ASP A 651 -11.61 12.16 -6.92
C ASP A 651 -11.80 13.46 -7.72
N GLU A 652 -12.44 14.48 -7.15
CA GLU A 652 -12.57 15.81 -7.78
C GLU A 652 -11.24 16.54 -7.82
N ASP A 653 -10.50 16.54 -6.71
CA ASP A 653 -9.18 17.14 -6.61
C ASP A 653 -8.14 16.40 -7.45
N ARG A 654 -8.30 15.09 -7.63
CA ARG A 654 -7.52 14.29 -8.59
C ARG A 654 -7.76 14.65 -10.05
N LYS A 655 -8.62 15.62 -10.39
CA LYS A 655 -8.79 16.11 -11.76
C LYS A 655 -7.96 17.35 -12.04
N GLU A 656 -7.66 18.15 -11.01
CA GLU A 656 -6.88 19.37 -11.14
C GLU A 656 -5.40 19.12 -10.81
N PHE A 657 -4.51 19.43 -11.77
CA PHE A 657 -3.09 19.11 -11.65
C PHE A 657 -2.38 19.90 -10.55
N ALA A 658 -2.71 21.19 -10.39
CA ALA A 658 -2.03 22.07 -9.43
C ALA A 658 -2.36 21.66 -8.00
N SER A 659 -3.65 21.59 -7.66
CA SER A 659 -4.13 21.21 -6.34
C SER A 659 -3.73 19.78 -5.96
N TYR A 660 -3.78 18.81 -6.89
CA TYR A 660 -3.34 17.44 -6.62
C TYR A 660 -1.88 17.37 -6.17
N ASN A 661 -0.97 18.04 -6.89
CA ASN A 661 0.46 17.96 -6.58
C ASN A 661 0.81 18.66 -5.26
N SER A 662 0.22 19.82 -4.99
CA SER A 662 0.38 20.56 -3.73
C SER A 662 -0.18 19.75 -2.54
N ARG A 663 -1.36 19.13 -2.67
CA ARG A 663 -1.95 18.27 -1.62
C ARG A 663 -1.12 17.01 -1.36
N MET A 664 -0.68 16.32 -2.40
CA MET A 664 0.22 15.16 -2.27
C MET A 664 1.49 15.53 -1.51
N ARG A 665 2.09 16.68 -1.84
CA ARG A 665 3.29 17.18 -1.15
C ARG A 665 2.99 17.48 0.31
N ASN A 666 1.92 18.21 0.59
CA ASN A 666 1.55 18.60 1.96
C ASN A 666 1.23 17.40 2.84
N MET A 667 0.50 16.39 2.34
CA MET A 667 0.26 15.16 3.11
C MET A 667 1.55 14.43 3.47
N GLN A 668 2.54 14.39 2.57
CA GLN A 668 3.85 13.78 2.84
C GLN A 668 4.66 14.59 3.86
N LEU A 669 4.71 15.92 3.70
CA LEU A 669 5.38 16.81 4.65
C LEU A 669 4.74 16.71 6.05
N ASN A 670 3.41 16.77 6.13
CA ASN A 670 2.64 16.60 7.36
C ASN A 670 2.94 15.24 8.01
N ARG A 671 2.96 14.17 7.23
CA ARG A 671 3.25 12.82 7.73
C ARG A 671 4.67 12.72 8.30
N MET A 672 5.68 13.21 7.57
CA MET A 672 7.06 13.21 8.04
C MET A 672 7.23 14.10 9.28
N GLN A 673 6.58 15.26 9.33
CA GLN A 673 6.57 16.14 10.49
C GLN A 673 5.97 15.46 11.72
N ALA A 674 4.78 14.87 11.60
CA ALA A 674 4.11 14.16 12.70
C ALA A 674 4.95 13.00 13.24
N LEU A 675 5.55 12.19 12.35
CA LEU A 675 6.45 11.12 12.76
C LEU A 675 7.71 11.64 13.44
N THR A 676 8.31 12.71 12.92
CA THR A 676 9.50 13.34 13.50
C THR A 676 9.21 13.88 14.90
N ARG A 677 8.07 14.55 15.09
CA ARG A 677 7.56 14.96 16.40
C ARG A 677 7.38 13.77 17.34
N GLY A 678 6.74 12.69 16.88
CA GLY A 678 6.55 11.47 17.68
C GLY A 678 7.87 10.82 18.10
N ILE A 679 8.88 10.82 17.22
CA ILE A 679 10.24 10.35 17.52
C ILE A 679 10.90 11.26 18.56
N ALA A 680 10.90 12.57 18.35
CA ALA A 680 11.55 13.54 19.24
C ALA A 680 10.94 13.50 20.66
N GLN A 681 9.60 13.44 20.78
CA GLN A 681 8.91 13.29 22.07
C GLN A 681 9.34 12.02 22.82
N ARG A 682 9.40 10.88 22.13
CA ARG A 682 9.81 9.60 22.73
C ARG A 682 11.30 9.59 23.10
N LEU A 683 12.16 10.23 22.30
CA LEU A 683 13.57 10.41 22.66
C LEU A 683 13.73 11.33 23.88
N ALA A 684 12.86 12.32 24.05
CA ALA A 684 12.78 13.15 25.26
C ALA A 684 12.20 12.41 26.48
N GLY A 685 11.68 11.18 26.31
CA GLY A 685 11.16 10.33 27.39
C GLY A 685 9.63 10.30 27.50
N ALA A 686 8.90 10.97 26.61
CA ALA A 686 7.44 10.88 26.58
C ALA A 686 7.00 9.42 26.40
N TYR A 687 5.95 9.02 27.11
CA TYR A 687 5.42 7.64 27.12
C TYR A 687 6.44 6.57 27.54
N GLY A 688 7.47 6.93 28.31
CA GLY A 688 8.59 6.03 28.65
C GLY A 688 9.63 5.87 27.53
N GLY A 689 9.44 6.56 26.41
CA GLY A 689 10.31 6.55 25.23
C GLY A 689 10.27 5.25 24.43
N PHE A 690 11.35 4.97 23.69
CA PHE A 690 11.48 3.72 22.94
C PHE A 690 12.07 2.63 23.83
N ILE A 691 11.27 1.62 24.13
CA ILE A 691 11.74 0.41 24.82
C ILE A 691 12.59 -0.41 23.83
N GLY A 692 13.75 -0.88 24.28
CA GLY A 692 14.68 -1.69 23.50
C GLY A 692 15.65 -0.89 22.61
N ILE A 693 15.48 0.43 22.47
CA ILE A 693 16.34 1.27 21.64
C ILE A 693 17.79 1.28 22.15
N ARG A 694 18.74 1.30 21.22
CA ARG A 694 20.18 1.35 21.48
C ARG A 694 20.82 2.49 20.71
N PHE A 695 21.96 2.96 21.21
CA PHE A 695 22.81 3.94 20.56
C PHE A 695 24.26 3.45 20.40
N GLY A 696 24.50 2.18 20.70
CA GLY A 696 25.77 1.50 20.46
C GLY A 696 25.60 -0.01 20.48
N ALA A 697 26.46 -0.73 19.77
CA ALA A 697 26.38 -2.19 19.66
C ALA A 697 26.52 -2.90 21.01
N GLY A 698 27.31 -2.33 21.94
CA GLY A 698 27.51 -2.89 23.28
C GLY A 698 26.36 -2.65 24.26
N GLU A 699 25.39 -1.79 23.94
CA GLU A 699 24.25 -1.49 24.81
C GLU A 699 23.21 -2.62 24.74
N LYS A 700 22.60 -3.00 25.87
CA LYS A 700 21.55 -4.05 25.85
C LYS A 700 20.25 -3.50 25.26
N GLY A 701 20.05 -2.20 25.37
CA GLY A 701 18.86 -1.49 24.94
C GLY A 701 18.03 -0.97 26.11
N ARG A 702 17.39 0.17 25.91
CA ARG A 702 16.66 0.89 26.96
C ARG A 702 15.53 0.04 27.56
N GLY A 703 15.47 -0.06 28.89
CA GLY A 703 14.48 -0.85 29.62
C GLY A 703 14.81 -2.34 29.73
N MET A 704 15.79 -2.86 28.97
CA MET A 704 16.27 -4.23 29.12
C MET A 704 17.01 -4.36 30.46
N GLU A 705 16.50 -5.20 31.36
CA GLU A 705 17.05 -5.36 32.73
C GLU A 705 17.13 -4.04 33.53
N GLY A 706 16.28 -3.06 33.19
CA GLY A 706 16.26 -1.73 33.81
C GLY A 706 17.30 -0.73 33.28
N GLU A 707 18.09 -1.10 32.26
CA GLU A 707 19.13 -0.23 31.69
C GLU A 707 18.54 1.05 31.08
N GLY A 708 19.01 2.22 31.51
CA GLY A 708 18.67 3.51 30.90
C GLY A 708 17.19 3.92 30.98
N LEU A 709 16.37 3.25 31.79
CA LEU A 709 14.97 3.64 31.98
C LEU A 709 14.84 4.86 32.90
N ALA A 710 15.65 4.92 33.95
CA ALA A 710 15.65 6.00 34.93
C ALA A 710 16.31 7.29 34.38
N ASP A 711 17.34 7.13 33.55
CA ASP A 711 18.12 8.25 33.02
C ASP A 711 17.53 8.77 31.71
N PRO A 712 17.43 10.10 31.52
CA PRO A 712 17.06 10.66 30.23
C PRO A 712 18.13 10.32 29.18
N ILE A 713 17.69 10.13 27.94
CA ILE A 713 18.62 9.89 26.82
C ILE A 713 19.54 11.11 26.68
N PRO A 714 20.89 10.92 26.60
CA PRO A 714 21.83 12.02 26.48
C PRO A 714 21.48 12.94 25.30
N ARG A 715 21.71 14.24 25.49
CA ARG A 715 21.32 15.26 24.50
C ARG A 715 21.82 14.93 23.10
N GLU A 716 23.08 14.55 22.96
CA GLU A 716 23.72 14.21 21.69
C GLU A 716 23.00 13.09 20.93
N LYS A 717 22.43 12.12 21.66
CA LYS A 717 21.73 10.96 21.11
C LYS A 717 20.26 11.24 20.77
N ARG A 718 19.67 12.32 21.31
CA ARG A 718 18.28 12.73 21.03
C ARG A 718 18.16 13.83 19.97
N VAL A 719 19.27 14.42 19.52
CA VAL A 719 19.23 15.48 18.51
C VAL A 719 18.68 14.95 17.19
N VAL A 720 17.62 15.59 16.71
CA VAL A 720 17.02 15.39 15.40
C VAL A 720 17.32 16.62 14.55
N LYS A 721 17.99 16.43 13.41
CA LYS A 721 18.32 17.53 12.50
C LYS A 721 17.34 17.51 11.34
N VAL A 722 16.69 18.64 11.05
CA VAL A 722 15.68 18.77 10.00
C VAL A 722 16.15 19.77 8.96
N GLY A 723 16.38 19.30 7.74
CA GLY A 723 16.74 20.12 6.60
C GLY A 723 15.54 20.36 5.68
N VAL A 724 15.26 21.63 5.35
CA VAL A 724 14.17 22.00 4.44
C VAL A 724 14.74 22.59 3.15
N GLY A 725 14.26 22.12 1.99
CA GLY A 725 14.72 22.60 0.69
C GLY A 725 14.49 24.11 0.50
N GLU A 726 15.56 24.88 0.29
CA GLU A 726 15.54 26.34 0.14
C GLU A 726 14.86 26.81 -1.15
N TRP A 727 14.69 25.91 -2.11
CA TRP A 727 13.94 26.14 -3.33
C TRP A 727 12.42 26.03 -3.11
N TYR A 728 11.98 25.44 -1.99
CA TYR A 728 10.57 25.26 -1.69
C TYR A 728 9.94 26.60 -1.28
N PRO A 729 8.80 27.02 -1.86
CA PRO A 729 8.20 28.33 -1.57
C PRO A 729 7.84 28.51 -0.09
N PHE A 730 7.29 27.47 0.53
CA PHE A 730 6.82 27.49 1.92
C PHE A 730 7.88 26.97 2.91
N LYS A 731 9.17 27.08 2.55
CA LYS A 731 10.26 26.58 3.40
C LYS A 731 10.25 27.18 4.81
N GLU A 732 10.00 28.48 4.95
CA GLU A 732 10.03 29.15 6.25
C GLU A 732 8.88 28.69 7.14
N GLU A 733 7.70 28.52 6.56
CA GLU A 733 6.54 27.97 7.27
C GLU A 733 6.80 26.54 7.74
N VAL A 734 7.39 25.69 6.88
CA VAL A 734 7.77 24.32 7.28
C VAL A 734 8.81 24.35 8.40
N LYS A 735 9.83 25.21 8.32
CA LYS A 735 10.83 25.35 9.40
C LYS A 735 10.19 25.80 10.71
N GLU A 736 9.32 26.81 10.65
CA GLU A 736 8.61 27.34 11.82
C GLU A 736 7.72 26.28 12.46
N ARG A 737 7.01 25.47 11.67
CA ARG A 737 6.18 24.36 12.15
C ARG A 737 6.99 23.35 12.97
N PHE A 738 8.17 22.95 12.50
CA PHE A 738 9.07 22.06 13.27
C PHE A 738 9.55 22.69 14.57
N LEU A 739 9.88 23.99 14.56
CA LEU A 739 10.28 24.72 15.77
C LEU A 739 9.13 24.83 16.77
N ARG A 740 7.93 25.18 16.29
CA ARG A 740 6.70 25.27 17.10
C ARG A 740 6.34 23.94 17.73
N ASP A 741 6.40 22.84 16.98
CA ASP A 741 6.21 21.50 17.51
C ASP A 741 7.25 21.16 18.60
N ALA A 742 8.50 21.59 18.41
CA ALA A 742 9.57 21.36 19.39
C ALA A 742 9.39 22.13 20.69
N GLU A 743 8.94 23.38 20.59
CA GLU A 743 8.57 24.21 21.74
C GLU A 743 7.36 23.62 22.47
N ALA A 744 6.29 23.30 21.75
CA ALA A 744 5.06 22.75 22.31
C ALA A 744 5.28 21.40 23.00
N GLY A 745 6.18 20.58 22.47
CA GLY A 745 6.51 19.29 23.06
C GLY A 745 7.64 19.30 24.10
N GLY A 746 8.25 20.45 24.38
CA GLY A 746 9.32 20.57 25.38
C GLY A 746 10.64 19.91 24.97
N TYR A 747 10.92 19.79 23.67
CA TYR A 747 12.15 19.21 23.13
C TYR A 747 12.88 20.15 22.14
N ALA A 748 12.66 21.46 22.28
CA ALA A 748 13.30 22.50 21.46
C ALA A 748 14.84 22.41 21.44
N ASP A 749 15.47 21.93 22.51
CA ASP A 749 16.91 21.79 22.60
C ASP A 749 17.48 20.56 21.86
N ALA A 750 16.59 19.67 21.41
CA ALA A 750 16.86 18.44 20.68
C ALA A 750 16.49 18.52 19.19
N ILE A 751 15.96 19.65 18.70
CA ILE A 751 15.70 19.85 17.27
C ILE A 751 16.62 20.94 16.70
N GLU A 752 17.30 20.63 15.60
CA GLU A 752 18.06 21.59 14.79
C GLU A 752 17.38 21.71 13.43
N VAL A 753 16.83 22.89 13.09
CA VAL A 753 16.20 23.14 11.79
C VAL A 753 17.11 24.04 10.94
N PHE A 754 17.33 23.68 9.67
CA PHE A 754 18.17 24.43 8.74
C PHE A 754 17.68 24.30 7.29
N GLY A 755 18.21 25.15 6.40
CA GLY A 755 17.92 25.10 4.96
C GLY A 755 18.88 24.20 4.18
N VAL A 756 18.39 23.56 3.13
CA VAL A 756 19.17 22.70 2.21
C VAL A 756 19.04 23.23 0.79
N ASP A 757 20.14 23.37 0.06
CA ASP A 757 20.11 23.82 -1.33
C ASP A 757 19.58 22.72 -2.29
N GLU A 758 19.51 23.04 -3.59
CA GLU A 758 19.05 22.06 -4.61
C GLU A 758 19.98 20.84 -4.76
N TRP A 759 21.19 20.90 -4.19
CA TRP A 759 22.24 19.90 -4.28
C TRP A 759 22.42 19.09 -3.00
N GLY A 760 21.57 19.28 -1.99
CA GLY A 760 21.69 18.57 -0.71
C GLY A 760 22.71 19.18 0.26
N ARG A 761 23.30 20.34 -0.02
CA ARG A 761 24.22 21.03 0.89
C ARG A 761 23.46 21.92 1.85
N ARG A 762 23.95 22.06 3.08
CA ARG A 762 23.33 22.98 4.04
C ARG A 762 23.61 24.42 3.63
N THR A 763 22.62 25.28 3.85
CA THR A 763 22.70 26.72 3.53
C THR A 763 23.10 27.59 4.72
N ASP A 764 23.18 27.01 5.92
CA ASP A 764 23.67 27.67 7.13
C ASP A 764 25.21 27.77 7.18
N GLY A 765 25.90 27.32 6.14
CA GLY A 765 27.36 27.31 6.04
C GLY A 765 28.04 26.20 6.85
N LYS A 766 27.28 25.32 7.52
CA LYS A 766 27.83 24.13 8.17
C LYS A 766 27.91 22.99 7.16
N GLU A 767 28.97 22.19 7.24
CA GLU A 767 29.07 20.95 6.45
C GLU A 767 28.33 19.81 7.15
N TRP A 768 27.96 18.77 6.41
CA TRP A 768 27.38 17.56 7.02
C TRP A 768 28.43 16.80 7.84
N ALA A 769 28.02 16.14 8.92
CA ALA A 769 28.94 15.35 9.72
C ALA A 769 29.58 14.23 8.87
N GLY A 770 30.91 14.20 8.78
CA GLY A 770 31.67 13.23 7.99
C GLY A 770 31.75 13.52 6.49
N GLU A 771 31.20 14.64 5.99
CA GLU A 771 31.18 14.96 4.55
C GLU A 771 32.59 15.00 3.95
N ARG A 772 33.56 15.65 4.62
CA ARG A 772 34.94 15.76 4.14
C ARG A 772 35.64 14.42 3.99
N GLU A 773 35.43 13.53 4.95
CA GLU A 773 36.04 12.20 4.96
C GLU A 773 35.48 11.33 3.83
N ARG A 774 34.17 11.45 3.57
CA ARG A 774 33.47 10.65 2.56
C ARG A 774 33.60 11.16 1.13
N ARG A 775 33.81 12.47 0.94
CA ARG A 775 34.02 13.07 -0.39
C ARG A 775 35.15 12.41 -1.18
N ASN A 776 36.15 11.85 -0.49
CA ASN A 776 37.30 11.20 -1.11
C ASN A 776 37.08 9.71 -1.42
N ARG A 777 36.00 9.09 -0.95
CA ARG A 777 35.73 7.66 -1.16
C ARG A 777 34.97 7.48 -2.48
N GLU A 778 35.40 6.63 -3.38
CA GLU A 778 34.56 6.19 -4.51
C GLU A 778 33.57 5.14 -4.02
N VAL A 779 32.27 5.37 -4.23
CA VAL A 779 31.15 4.57 -3.71
C VAL A 779 30.06 4.61 -4.78
N SER A 780 29.47 3.46 -5.10
CA SER A 780 28.36 3.36 -6.05
C SER A 780 27.05 3.91 -5.45
N PHE A 781 26.07 4.24 -6.29
CA PHE A 781 24.76 4.70 -5.83
C PHE A 781 24.06 3.67 -4.91
N GLU A 782 24.17 2.39 -5.25
CA GLU A 782 23.57 1.28 -4.48
C GLU A 782 24.25 1.04 -3.12
N GLU A 783 25.53 1.38 -3.00
CA GLU A 783 26.25 1.32 -1.72
C GLU A 783 25.95 2.56 -0.85
N LEU A 784 25.62 3.71 -1.44
CA LEU A 784 25.25 4.94 -0.72
C LEU A 784 23.80 4.95 -0.26
N VAL A 785 22.90 4.55 -1.14
CA VAL A 785 21.50 4.28 -0.81
C VAL A 785 21.49 2.86 -0.30
N GLU A 786 21.76 2.69 1.00
CA GLU A 786 21.81 1.37 1.63
C GLU A 786 20.53 0.60 1.35
N SER A 787 20.56 -0.21 0.29
CA SER A 787 19.49 -1.13 -0.08
C SER A 787 19.49 -2.36 0.83
N GLU A 788 20.19 -2.35 1.97
CA GLU A 788 20.10 -3.41 2.96
C GLU A 788 18.65 -3.64 3.42
N GLY A 789 17.76 -2.65 3.26
CA GLY A 789 16.31 -2.86 3.38
C GLY A 789 15.76 -3.96 2.45
N ALA A 790 16.17 -3.96 1.18
CA ALA A 790 15.72 -4.94 0.17
C ALA A 790 16.30 -6.34 0.42
N GLU A 791 17.57 -6.45 0.80
CA GLU A 791 18.16 -7.75 1.18
C GLU A 791 17.51 -8.31 2.45
N LEU A 792 17.13 -7.45 3.41
CA LEU A 792 16.45 -7.87 4.64
C LEU A 792 15.03 -8.39 4.39
N GLU A 793 14.35 -7.97 3.31
CA GLU A 793 13.00 -8.44 2.99
C GLU A 793 13.00 -9.69 2.11
N GLN A 794 13.98 -9.89 1.23
CA GLN A 794 14.07 -11.08 0.38
C GLN A 794 14.41 -12.38 1.14
N ASP A 795 15.06 -12.29 2.30
CA ASP A 795 15.44 -13.46 3.12
C ASP A 795 14.27 -14.03 3.98
N ILE A 796 13.01 -13.71 3.66
CA ILE A 796 11.82 -14.05 4.47
C ILE A 796 11.09 -15.33 4.02
N ASP A 797 11.42 -15.93 2.89
CA ASP A 797 10.79 -17.19 2.43
C ASP A 797 11.61 -18.45 2.74
#